data_AF-A0A3R6CAX7-F1
#
_entry.id   AF-A0A3R6CAX7-F1
#
_cell.length_a   1.000
_cell.length_b   1.000
_cell.length_c   1.000
_cell.angle_alpha   90.00
_cell.angle_beta   90.00
_cell.angle_gamma   90.00
#
_symmetry.space_group_name_H-M   'P 1'
#
loop_
_entity.id
_entity.type
_entity.pdbx_description
1 polymer ?
#
loop_
_entity_poly.entity_id
_entity_poly.type
_entity_poly.pdbx_seq_one_letter_code
_entity_poly.pdbx_strand_id
1 'polypeptide(L)'
;MLVARAFNKEDGIEYSDRVDSCTKCFPMINERLIELQKDYARKLLLHVNPYTGLALADDPAVITVQINNEESAIKGTAELEHVEHMKPYRQEVQRKFNHFLLMKYDTREKLKEAWTFDGVSALREDENPEECSVRITEGDFVQPVNDPMGSWEGMNSPARYADYMEFGIFINREFYQMMKNYLHSIGVKVPINTSNLLGGAADVYGHSDADVMENNSYFNHPLLPVQGTTFMVAGPMEYVSTNPLTIQKGAGAIATTIPSMGATAIIKGKPFMLSEWNEYGLHPFHSTAFVQTVACACLNDWDGLILYNYQTSEKWDDQPADEILSVFDAYNDPAVACQWGFMASVFLKGLVAVSDKKVDVVYTQDDLKTLPNWHGMLTTMLPYITGMRNVFLDGGERYTGDADAAINAGFLNGADLSEAKKGVYYAWSPYRDATRRYPDKNRLTFAARDTKEIQQGVHLGEKTLVFDEIEKIAGDGDYREFAGILDQAFKKWEIVPEDAGLVDGKMISVTKEMIFDPDNSRFSLNTDYCSFFSGSPEKNIRLTEKISVEVNNSRISVSVLPMDTDKLADAKEFILTAMGETGMDETEMQTGIELMGYEFTAVTMKGKLFADTLEGTISVKAEKASLEILSPVGEVITVMDGQKSGGSVLFHLDGMVPGIMYHLSIN
;
A
#
# COMPACT_ATOMS: atom_id res chain seq x y z
N MET A 1 -8.60 -12.68 12.78
CA MET A 1 -9.45 -13.76 13.35
C MET A 1 -10.91 -13.34 13.38
N LEU A 2 -11.26 -12.15 13.90
CA LEU A 2 -12.63 -11.67 13.79
C LEU A 2 -12.84 -10.95 12.44
N VAL A 3 -13.64 -11.55 11.56
CA VAL A 3 -14.13 -10.93 10.32
C VAL A 3 -15.64 -11.07 10.31
N ALA A 4 -16.36 -9.96 10.10
CA ALA A 4 -17.80 -9.95 9.82
C ALA A 4 -18.71 -10.70 10.82
N ARG A 5 -18.33 -10.82 12.10
CA ARG A 5 -19.23 -11.40 13.12
C ARG A 5 -20.28 -10.38 13.53
N ALA A 6 -21.54 -10.70 13.33
CA ALA A 6 -22.64 -10.03 14.05
C ALA A 6 -22.75 -10.62 15.46
N PHE A 7 -22.94 -9.76 16.46
CA PHE A 7 -23.20 -10.18 17.83
C PHE A 7 -24.68 -9.98 18.15
N ASN A 8 -25.24 -10.85 18.98
CA ASN A 8 -26.66 -10.81 19.33
C ASN A 8 -26.87 -10.86 20.85
N LYS A 9 -28.13 -10.72 21.28
CA LYS A 9 -28.51 -10.75 22.69
C LYS A 9 -28.05 -12.00 23.45
N GLU A 10 -27.99 -13.16 22.80
CA GLU A 10 -27.59 -14.43 23.40
C GLU A 10 -26.08 -14.45 23.72
N ASP A 11 -25.30 -13.60 23.05
CA ASP A 11 -23.90 -13.34 23.41
C ASP A 11 -23.76 -12.51 24.70
N GLY A 12 -24.86 -12.05 25.31
CA GLY A 12 -24.84 -11.31 26.57
C GLY A 12 -24.26 -9.89 26.45
N ILE A 13 -24.43 -9.25 25.29
CA ILE A 13 -24.01 -7.87 25.03
C ILE A 13 -24.85 -6.86 25.84
N GLU A 14 -24.27 -5.72 26.20
CA GLU A 14 -24.78 -4.84 27.28
C GLU A 14 -25.84 -3.83 26.84
N TYR A 15 -25.71 -3.27 25.64
CA TYR A 15 -26.42 -2.03 25.28
C TYR A 15 -27.57 -2.20 24.29
N SER A 16 -27.59 -3.31 23.56
CA SER A 16 -28.54 -3.54 22.46
C SER A 16 -28.82 -5.04 22.31
N ASP A 17 -29.85 -5.39 21.55
CA ASP A 17 -30.11 -6.79 21.19
C ASP A 17 -29.17 -7.30 20.07
N ARG A 18 -28.38 -6.41 19.43
CA ARG A 18 -27.39 -6.76 18.40
C ARG A 18 -26.28 -5.72 18.23
N VAL A 19 -25.11 -6.18 17.78
CA VAL A 19 -24.05 -5.37 17.16
C VAL A 19 -23.92 -5.84 15.71
N ASP A 20 -23.97 -4.91 14.77
CA ASP A 20 -24.01 -5.24 13.35
C ASP A 20 -22.70 -5.89 12.88
N SER A 21 -22.79 -6.71 11.84
CA SER A 21 -21.60 -7.31 11.22
C SER A 21 -20.64 -6.24 10.71
N CYS A 22 -19.35 -6.56 10.68
CA CYS A 22 -18.26 -5.68 10.24
C CYS A 22 -18.11 -4.36 11.02
N THR A 23 -18.80 -4.22 12.15
CA THR A 23 -18.66 -3.05 13.03
C THR A 23 -17.23 -2.92 13.54
N LYS A 24 -16.65 -1.73 13.36
CA LYS A 24 -15.27 -1.38 13.76
C LYS A 24 -15.24 -0.54 15.05
N CYS A 25 -14.05 -0.35 15.62
CA CYS A 25 -13.71 0.40 16.82
C CYS A 25 -14.28 -0.18 18.13
N PHE A 26 -15.58 -0.44 18.20
CA PHE A 26 -16.23 -0.91 19.42
C PHE A 26 -15.74 -2.27 19.94
N PRO A 27 -15.45 -3.28 19.08
CA PRO A 27 -14.92 -4.56 19.56
C PRO A 27 -13.56 -4.46 20.28
N MET A 28 -12.82 -3.37 20.09
CA MET A 28 -11.55 -3.14 20.81
C MET A 28 -11.75 -2.47 22.18
N ILE A 29 -12.94 -1.91 22.43
CA ILE A 29 -13.20 -1.00 23.54
C ILE A 29 -14.14 -1.63 24.58
N ASN A 30 -15.20 -2.29 24.11
CA ASN A 30 -16.22 -2.87 24.98
C ASN A 30 -15.74 -4.20 25.58
N GLU A 31 -15.73 -4.30 26.91
CA GLU A 31 -15.20 -5.47 27.63
C GLU A 31 -15.86 -6.78 27.21
N ARG A 32 -17.19 -6.78 27.05
CA ARG A 32 -17.91 -8.00 26.66
C ARG A 32 -17.55 -8.45 25.24
N LEU A 33 -17.42 -7.51 24.29
CA LEU A 33 -17.01 -7.82 22.92
C LEU A 33 -15.58 -8.36 22.86
N ILE A 34 -14.68 -7.85 23.70
CA ILE A 34 -13.30 -8.37 23.84
C ILE A 34 -13.32 -9.82 24.34
N GLU A 35 -14.11 -10.12 25.38
CA GLU A 35 -14.21 -11.48 25.92
C GLU A 35 -14.82 -12.46 24.91
N LEU A 36 -15.78 -12.02 24.09
CA LEU A 36 -16.35 -12.83 23.02
C LEU A 36 -15.34 -13.12 21.89
N GLN A 37 -14.42 -12.19 21.62
CA GLN A 37 -13.30 -12.41 20.69
C GLN A 37 -12.30 -13.42 21.25
N LYS A 38 -11.94 -13.32 22.54
CA LYS A 38 -11.07 -14.29 23.23
C LYS A 38 -11.67 -15.70 23.21
N ASP A 39 -12.97 -15.83 23.47
CA ASP A 39 -13.66 -17.13 23.42
C ASP A 39 -13.68 -17.70 21.99
N TYR A 40 -13.96 -16.86 20.99
CA TYR A 40 -13.91 -17.27 19.58
C TYR A 40 -12.51 -17.75 19.18
N ALA A 41 -11.47 -16.96 19.48
CA ALA A 41 -10.08 -17.31 19.18
C ALA A 41 -9.69 -18.65 19.82
N ARG A 42 -10.04 -18.87 21.09
CA ARG A 42 -9.81 -20.16 21.76
C ARG A 42 -10.52 -21.31 21.07
N LYS A 43 -11.81 -21.15 20.75
CA LYS A 43 -12.60 -22.21 20.10
C LYS A 43 -12.05 -22.55 18.72
N LEU A 44 -11.68 -21.54 17.93
CA LEU A 44 -11.12 -21.73 16.59
C LEU A 44 -9.72 -22.35 16.65
N LEU A 45 -8.80 -21.73 17.40
CA LEU A 45 -7.39 -22.11 17.38
C LEU A 45 -7.10 -23.42 18.11
N LEU A 46 -7.91 -23.79 19.10
CA LEU A 46 -7.80 -25.06 19.81
C LEU A 46 -8.70 -26.16 19.24
N HIS A 47 -9.46 -25.87 18.16
CA HIS A 47 -10.22 -26.89 17.47
C HIS A 47 -9.26 -27.89 16.81
N VAL A 48 -9.33 -29.15 17.23
CA VAL A 48 -8.57 -30.23 16.61
C VAL A 48 -9.25 -30.61 15.31
N ASN A 49 -8.58 -30.35 14.20
CA ASN A 49 -9.02 -30.75 12.87
C ASN A 49 -9.07 -32.29 12.81
N PRO A 50 -10.22 -32.90 12.47
CA PRO A 50 -10.36 -34.36 12.46
C PRO A 50 -9.53 -35.06 11.37
N TYR A 51 -9.05 -34.33 10.36
CA TYR A 51 -8.24 -34.86 9.27
C TYR A 51 -6.74 -34.83 9.58
N THR A 52 -6.24 -33.75 10.20
CA THR A 52 -4.81 -33.63 10.55
C THR A 52 -4.50 -34.13 11.96
N GLY A 53 -5.50 -34.20 12.84
CA GLY A 53 -5.33 -34.54 14.26
C GLY A 53 -4.64 -33.43 15.06
N LEU A 54 -4.48 -32.23 14.48
CA LEU A 54 -3.82 -31.08 15.10
C LEU A 54 -4.83 -29.98 15.39
N ALA A 55 -4.60 -29.23 16.46
CA ALA A 55 -5.23 -27.93 16.65
C ALA A 55 -4.60 -26.91 15.68
N LEU A 56 -5.34 -25.90 15.22
CA LEU A 56 -4.76 -24.85 14.35
C LEU A 56 -3.55 -24.15 14.99
N ALA A 57 -3.55 -23.97 16.32
CA ALA A 57 -2.40 -23.43 17.06
C ALA A 57 -1.12 -24.30 16.98
N ASP A 58 -1.27 -25.59 16.65
CA ASP A 58 -0.20 -26.58 16.51
C ASP A 58 0.03 -27.00 15.05
N ASP A 59 -0.81 -26.56 14.11
CA ASP A 59 -0.78 -27.01 12.72
C ASP A 59 0.29 -26.21 11.94
N PRO A 60 1.30 -26.87 11.35
CA PRO A 60 2.36 -26.19 10.60
C PRO A 60 1.85 -25.52 9.31
N ALA A 61 0.60 -25.76 8.90
CA ALA A 61 -0.02 -25.02 7.81
C ALA A 61 -0.36 -23.56 8.17
N VAL A 62 -0.43 -23.22 9.45
CA VAL A 62 -0.66 -21.84 9.91
C VAL A 62 0.68 -21.11 9.99
N ILE A 63 0.81 -19.98 9.29
CA ILE A 63 2.04 -19.17 9.25
C ILE A 63 1.97 -17.87 10.08
N THR A 64 0.77 -17.35 10.29
CA THR A 64 0.50 -16.12 11.05
C THR A 64 -0.90 -16.21 11.66
N VAL A 65 -1.15 -15.44 12.72
CA VAL A 65 -2.50 -15.15 13.22
C VAL A 65 -2.69 -13.64 13.29
N GLN A 66 -3.54 -13.09 12.42
CA GLN A 66 -4.03 -11.71 12.53
C GLN A 66 -5.13 -11.64 13.59
N ILE A 67 -5.07 -10.69 14.53
CA ILE A 67 -6.10 -10.52 15.57
C ILE A 67 -7.42 -10.08 14.94
N ASN A 68 -7.47 -8.89 14.34
CA ASN A 68 -8.67 -8.32 13.71
C ASN A 68 -8.37 -7.84 12.29
N ASN A 69 -9.39 -7.86 11.43
CA ASN A 69 -9.29 -7.32 10.07
C ASN A 69 -9.70 -5.84 10.08
N GLU A 70 -8.90 -4.97 9.45
CA GLU A 70 -9.12 -3.55 9.18
C GLU A 70 -9.76 -2.83 10.37
N GLU A 71 -9.11 -2.94 11.52
CA GLU A 71 -9.65 -2.54 12.81
C GLU A 71 -8.70 -1.57 13.53
N SER A 72 -9.24 -0.46 14.01
CA SER A 72 -8.46 0.55 14.74
C SER A 72 -9.38 1.48 15.51
N ALA A 73 -8.98 1.86 16.73
CA ALA A 73 -9.67 2.90 17.50
C ALA A 73 -9.55 4.30 16.84
N ILE A 74 -8.53 4.50 16.00
CA ILE A 74 -8.26 5.77 15.30
C ILE A 74 -9.25 6.00 14.15
N LYS A 75 -9.77 4.93 13.54
CA LYS A 75 -10.78 4.97 12.47
C LYS A 75 -12.04 5.77 12.88
N GLY A 76 -12.35 5.80 14.17
CA GLY A 76 -13.50 6.55 14.69
C GLY A 76 -14.84 5.85 14.47
N THR A 77 -15.94 6.61 14.44
CA THR A 77 -17.32 6.05 14.51
C THR A 77 -18.32 6.69 13.55
N ALA A 78 -17.85 7.54 12.62
CA ALA A 78 -18.68 8.41 11.80
C ALA A 78 -19.71 7.64 10.95
N GLU A 79 -19.31 6.51 10.36
CA GLU A 79 -20.17 5.64 9.53
C GLU A 79 -21.45 5.16 10.27
N LEU A 80 -21.43 5.15 11.60
CA LEU A 80 -22.52 4.65 12.44
C LEU A 80 -23.26 5.76 13.19
N GLU A 81 -23.05 7.04 12.83
CA GLU A 81 -23.67 8.17 13.51
C GLU A 81 -25.20 8.08 13.53
N HIS A 82 -25.80 7.63 12.43
CA HIS A 82 -27.25 7.55 12.26
C HIS A 82 -27.86 6.21 12.71
N VAL A 83 -27.07 5.30 13.27
CA VAL A 83 -27.51 3.96 13.64
C VAL A 83 -27.89 3.92 15.13
N GLU A 84 -29.18 4.09 15.43
CA GLU A 84 -29.66 4.31 16.82
C GLU A 84 -29.27 3.19 17.80
N HIS A 85 -29.31 1.92 17.39
CA HIS A 85 -28.92 0.81 18.28
C HIS A 85 -27.41 0.75 18.57
N MET A 86 -26.59 1.49 17.82
CA MET A 86 -25.13 1.60 18.01
C MET A 86 -24.74 2.81 18.87
N LYS A 87 -25.68 3.73 19.14
CA LYS A 87 -25.45 4.96 19.92
C LYS A 87 -24.82 4.73 21.30
N PRO A 88 -25.23 3.74 22.12
CA PRO A 88 -24.58 3.50 23.41
C PRO A 88 -23.09 3.11 23.29
N TYR A 89 -22.72 2.37 22.24
CA TYR A 89 -21.32 2.03 21.99
C TYR A 89 -20.50 3.26 21.60
N ARG A 90 -21.06 4.16 20.78
CA ARG A 90 -20.43 5.47 20.50
C ARG A 90 -20.25 6.30 21.78
N GLN A 91 -21.26 6.31 22.66
CA GLN A 91 -21.17 6.99 23.96
C GLN A 91 -20.11 6.36 24.87
N GLU A 92 -19.85 5.06 24.78
CA GLU A 92 -18.75 4.41 25.49
C GLU A 92 -17.38 4.90 25.00
N VAL A 93 -17.18 4.99 23.68
CA VAL A 93 -15.94 5.56 23.10
C VAL A 93 -15.73 7.00 23.59
N GLN A 94 -16.78 7.83 23.49
CA GLN A 94 -16.72 9.21 23.95
C GLN A 94 -16.41 9.29 25.45
N ARG A 95 -17.07 8.48 26.30
CA ARG A 95 -16.82 8.43 27.75
C ARG A 95 -15.37 8.06 28.06
N LYS A 96 -14.81 7.04 27.40
CA LYS A 96 -13.40 6.63 27.60
C LYS A 96 -12.43 7.72 27.14
N PHE A 97 -12.71 8.41 26.03
CA PHE A 97 -11.91 9.56 25.62
C PHE A 97 -11.98 10.72 26.64
N ASN A 98 -13.16 11.03 27.17
CA ASN A 98 -13.31 12.08 28.18
C ASN A 98 -12.60 11.72 29.50
N HIS A 99 -12.65 10.45 29.92
CA HIS A 99 -11.85 9.97 31.05
C HIS A 99 -10.34 10.06 30.75
N PHE A 100 -9.90 9.76 29.53
CA PHE A 100 -8.52 9.97 29.11
C PHE A 100 -8.09 11.44 29.26
N LEU A 101 -8.93 12.38 28.85
CA LEU A 101 -8.67 13.81 29.05
C LEU A 101 -8.60 14.18 30.54
N LEU A 102 -9.46 13.62 31.40
CA LEU A 102 -9.37 13.83 32.86
C LEU A 102 -8.09 13.23 33.44
N MET A 103 -7.65 12.05 32.99
CA MET A 103 -6.38 11.48 33.45
C MET A 103 -5.19 12.36 33.04
N LYS A 104 -5.24 12.97 31.86
CA LYS A 104 -4.17 13.80 31.31
C LYS A 104 -4.13 15.22 31.91
N TYR A 105 -5.29 15.86 32.06
CA TYR A 105 -5.40 17.26 32.43
C TYR A 105 -6.01 17.52 33.80
N ASP A 106 -6.55 16.51 34.49
CA ASP A 106 -7.16 16.59 35.82
C ASP A 106 -8.50 17.36 35.85
N THR A 107 -8.59 18.57 35.30
CA THR A 107 -9.83 19.38 35.30
C THR A 107 -10.16 19.98 33.93
N ARG A 108 -11.43 20.40 33.74
CA ARG A 108 -11.89 21.12 32.55
C ARG A 108 -11.09 22.40 32.30
N GLU A 109 -10.73 23.14 33.36
CA GLU A 109 -9.98 24.39 33.25
C GLU A 109 -8.58 24.15 32.70
N LYS A 110 -7.89 23.13 33.20
CA LYS A 110 -6.56 22.74 32.70
C LYS A 110 -6.62 22.19 31.27
N LEU A 111 -7.66 21.44 30.92
CA LEU A 111 -7.92 21.04 29.53
C LEU A 111 -8.15 22.27 28.64
N LYS A 112 -9.00 23.21 29.06
CA LYS A 112 -9.29 24.44 28.32
C LYS A 112 -8.03 25.28 28.13
N GLU A 113 -7.24 25.47 29.19
CA GLU A 113 -5.94 26.13 29.12
C GLU A 113 -5.04 25.39 28.13
N ALA A 114 -5.03 24.06 28.18
CA ALA A 114 -4.16 23.28 27.34
C ALA A 114 -4.51 23.33 25.84
N TRP A 115 -5.81 23.43 25.55
CA TRP A 115 -6.41 23.53 24.23
C TRP A 115 -6.62 24.97 23.78
N THR A 116 -6.08 25.96 24.50
CA THR A 116 -6.16 27.38 24.10
C THR A 116 -4.86 27.81 23.42
N PHE A 117 -4.98 28.38 22.23
CA PHE A 117 -3.88 29.00 21.50
C PHE A 117 -4.33 30.39 21.00
N ASP A 118 -3.49 31.41 21.18
CA ASP A 118 -3.79 32.81 20.82
C ASP A 118 -5.17 33.32 21.33
N GLY A 119 -5.54 32.89 22.54
CA GLY A 119 -6.82 33.27 23.18
C GLY A 119 -8.05 32.54 22.65
N VAL A 120 -7.88 31.63 21.70
CA VAL A 120 -8.94 30.82 21.10
C VAL A 120 -8.87 29.40 21.64
N SER A 121 -9.98 28.87 22.16
CA SER A 121 -10.06 27.54 22.76
C SER A 121 -10.66 26.54 21.77
N ALA A 122 -9.98 25.41 21.57
CA ALA A 122 -10.51 24.26 20.84
C ALA A 122 -11.59 23.49 21.64
N LEU A 123 -11.64 23.69 22.97
CA LEU A 123 -12.69 23.17 23.84
C LEU A 123 -13.88 24.13 23.82
N ARG A 124 -15.06 23.64 23.43
CA ARG A 124 -16.27 24.44 23.33
C ARG A 124 -16.90 24.67 24.71
N GLU A 125 -17.75 25.68 24.81
CA GLU A 125 -18.38 26.02 26.09
C GLU A 125 -19.38 24.95 26.57
N ASP A 126 -19.98 24.19 25.66
CA ASP A 126 -20.88 23.06 25.95
C ASP A 126 -20.14 21.74 26.28
N GLU A 127 -18.80 21.74 26.22
CA GLU A 127 -17.99 20.54 26.45
C GLU A 127 -17.39 20.54 27.85
N ASN A 128 -17.61 19.44 28.58
CA ASN A 128 -17.08 19.18 29.91
C ASN A 128 -16.68 17.69 30.01
N PRO A 129 -15.39 17.39 30.27
CA PRO A 129 -14.93 16.02 30.38
C PRO A 129 -15.52 15.26 31.58
N GLU A 130 -15.92 15.95 32.66
CA GLU A 130 -16.62 15.33 33.79
C GLU A 130 -18.06 14.88 33.43
N GLU A 131 -18.66 15.56 32.46
CA GLU A 131 -20.00 15.24 31.92
C GLU A 131 -19.91 14.31 30.69
N CYS A 132 -18.70 13.88 30.32
CA CYS A 132 -18.41 13.07 29.14
C CYS A 132 -18.91 13.70 27.81
N SER A 133 -18.94 15.03 27.72
CA SER A 133 -19.50 15.74 26.56
C SER A 133 -18.46 16.26 25.57
N VAL A 134 -17.16 16.17 25.87
CA VAL A 134 -16.11 16.53 24.89
C VAL A 134 -16.21 15.59 23.70
N ARG A 135 -16.31 16.15 22.49
CA ARG A 135 -16.47 15.39 21.25
C ARG A 135 -15.15 14.72 20.84
N ILE A 136 -15.26 13.55 20.23
CA ILE A 136 -14.12 12.88 19.59
C ILE A 136 -13.81 13.54 18.23
N THR A 137 -12.61 13.27 17.71
CA THR A 137 -12.33 13.52 16.29
C THR A 137 -13.08 12.46 15.48
N GLU A 138 -13.91 12.90 14.54
CA GLU A 138 -14.57 11.98 13.62
C GLU A 138 -13.52 11.50 12.62
N GLY A 139 -13.30 10.18 12.58
CA GLY A 139 -12.37 9.54 11.67
C GLY A 139 -13.00 9.19 10.32
N ASP A 140 -12.20 8.57 9.46
CA ASP A 140 -12.58 8.13 8.11
C ASP A 140 -12.28 6.62 7.97
N PHE A 141 -12.31 6.06 6.77
CA PHE A 141 -11.98 4.67 6.48
C PHE A 141 -10.61 4.24 7.04
N VAL A 142 -9.67 5.19 7.13
CA VAL A 142 -8.34 5.11 7.77
C VAL A 142 -8.11 6.35 8.67
N GLN A 143 -6.91 6.50 9.25
CA GLN A 143 -6.55 7.71 10.02
C GLN A 143 -6.89 9.00 9.23
N PRO A 144 -7.74 9.89 9.79
CA PRO A 144 -8.10 11.13 9.11
C PRO A 144 -6.88 12.07 9.02
N VAL A 145 -6.79 12.83 7.94
CA VAL A 145 -5.78 13.89 7.79
C VAL A 145 -6.09 15.10 8.69
N ASN A 146 -5.04 15.82 9.08
CA ASN A 146 -5.09 17.03 9.89
C ASN A 146 -4.01 18.02 9.46
N ASP A 147 -4.42 19.25 9.14
CA ASP A 147 -3.49 20.35 8.91
C ASP A 147 -2.98 20.87 10.28
N PRO A 148 -1.67 20.71 10.59
CA PRO A 148 -1.13 21.19 11.86
C PRO A 148 -1.21 22.71 12.01
N MET A 149 -1.34 23.45 10.91
CA MET A 149 -1.55 24.91 10.85
C MET A 149 -3.00 25.32 10.58
N GLY A 150 -3.93 24.36 10.59
CA GLY A 150 -5.36 24.58 10.36
C GLY A 150 -6.09 25.36 11.47
N SER A 151 -7.40 25.53 11.29
CA SER A 151 -8.24 26.28 12.22
C SER A 151 -8.26 25.68 13.63
N TRP A 152 -8.11 26.53 14.66
CA TRP A 152 -8.14 26.11 16.05
C TRP A 152 -9.56 25.81 16.58
N GLU A 153 -10.59 26.35 15.93
CA GLU A 153 -12.01 26.14 16.30
C GLU A 153 -12.69 25.08 15.42
N GLY A 154 -11.93 24.49 14.47
CA GLY A 154 -12.43 23.43 13.60
C GLY A 154 -12.92 22.22 14.39
N MET A 155 -13.81 21.43 13.78
CA MET A 155 -14.33 20.20 14.39
C MET A 155 -13.20 19.22 14.74
N ASN A 156 -12.21 19.10 13.85
CA ASN A 156 -10.97 18.36 14.06
C ASN A 156 -9.79 19.34 14.24
N SER A 157 -9.89 20.26 15.21
CA SER A 157 -8.79 21.19 15.51
C SER A 157 -7.52 20.44 15.92
N PRO A 158 -6.32 21.03 15.73
CA PRO A 158 -5.05 20.34 16.02
C PRO A 158 -4.93 19.80 17.46
N ALA A 159 -5.37 20.57 18.46
CA ALA A 159 -5.32 20.14 19.86
C ALA A 159 -6.24 18.94 20.14
N ARG A 160 -7.47 18.94 19.61
CA ARG A 160 -8.40 17.82 19.77
C ARG A 160 -7.92 16.58 19.04
N TYR A 161 -7.47 16.76 17.80
CA TYR A 161 -6.91 15.68 16.97
C TYR A 161 -5.72 15.03 17.67
N ALA A 162 -4.78 15.83 18.18
CA ALA A 162 -3.59 15.35 18.88
C ALA A 162 -3.95 14.43 20.06
N ASP A 163 -4.85 14.87 20.93
CA ASP A 163 -5.25 14.06 22.09
C ASP A 163 -6.10 12.84 21.70
N TYR A 164 -6.88 12.93 20.61
CA TYR A 164 -7.62 11.77 20.10
C TYR A 164 -6.70 10.73 19.45
N MET A 165 -5.65 11.13 18.73
CA MET A 165 -4.64 10.19 18.21
C MET A 165 -3.89 9.51 19.35
N GLU A 166 -3.52 10.26 20.39
CA GLU A 166 -2.86 9.71 21.58
C GLU A 166 -3.77 8.69 22.29
N PHE A 167 -5.06 9.01 22.45
CA PHE A 167 -6.07 8.08 22.95
C PHE A 167 -6.21 6.83 22.06
N GLY A 168 -6.30 7.00 20.74
CA GLY A 168 -6.42 5.90 19.79
C GLY A 168 -5.21 4.97 19.79
N ILE A 169 -3.99 5.53 19.83
CA ILE A 169 -2.75 4.76 20.02
C ILE A 169 -2.81 3.97 21.32
N PHE A 170 -3.19 4.63 22.42
CA PHE A 170 -3.29 3.99 23.74
C PHE A 170 -4.24 2.79 23.71
N ILE A 171 -5.46 2.96 23.16
CA ILE A 171 -6.45 1.88 23.04
C ILE A 171 -5.96 0.76 22.13
N ASN A 172 -5.41 1.08 20.96
CA ASN A 172 -4.88 0.08 20.03
C ASN A 172 -3.83 -0.79 20.72
N ARG A 173 -2.83 -0.17 21.34
CA ARG A 173 -1.73 -0.90 21.99
C ARG A 173 -2.21 -1.70 23.20
N GLU A 174 -3.08 -1.14 24.04
CA GLU A 174 -3.67 -1.85 25.17
C GLU A 174 -4.41 -3.13 24.70
N PHE A 175 -5.32 -2.98 23.74
CA PHE A 175 -6.11 -4.08 23.21
C PHE A 175 -5.23 -5.14 22.54
N TYR A 176 -4.33 -4.73 21.65
CA TYR A 176 -3.53 -5.68 20.89
C TYR A 176 -2.49 -6.40 21.76
N GLN A 177 -1.87 -5.74 22.72
CA GLN A 177 -1.00 -6.41 23.69
C GLN A 177 -1.80 -7.41 24.53
N MET A 178 -3.00 -7.04 24.99
CA MET A 178 -3.89 -7.94 25.74
C MET A 178 -4.23 -9.19 24.92
N MET A 179 -4.66 -9.01 23.68
CA MET A 179 -5.05 -10.10 22.78
C MET A 179 -3.86 -10.98 22.41
N LYS A 180 -2.70 -10.38 22.10
CA LYS A 180 -1.45 -11.11 21.81
C LYS A 180 -1.02 -11.96 23.00
N ASN A 181 -0.99 -11.38 24.21
CA ASN A 181 -0.69 -12.11 25.44
C ASN A 181 -1.67 -13.27 25.67
N TYR A 182 -2.95 -13.05 25.43
CA TYR A 182 -3.96 -14.10 25.53
C TYR A 182 -3.73 -15.23 24.51
N LEU A 183 -3.43 -14.90 23.25
CA LEU A 183 -3.14 -15.89 22.20
C LEU A 183 -1.92 -16.74 22.53
N HIS A 184 -0.84 -16.14 23.02
CA HIS A 184 0.30 -16.90 23.53
C HIS A 184 -0.09 -17.76 24.74
N SER A 185 -0.93 -17.27 25.65
CA SER A 185 -1.36 -18.04 26.83
C SER A 185 -2.17 -19.28 26.50
N ILE A 186 -2.86 -19.31 25.35
CA ILE A 186 -3.59 -20.48 24.86
C ILE A 186 -2.76 -21.36 23.92
N GLY A 187 -1.50 -21.01 23.65
CA GLY A 187 -0.55 -21.87 22.93
C GLY A 187 -0.28 -21.50 21.46
N VAL A 188 -0.65 -20.30 21.00
CA VAL A 188 -0.27 -19.83 19.65
C VAL A 188 1.24 -19.62 19.56
N LYS A 189 1.86 -20.25 18.55
CA LYS A 189 3.33 -20.30 18.34
C LYS A 189 3.83 -19.47 17.16
N VAL A 190 2.95 -19.16 16.22
CA VAL A 190 3.28 -18.39 15.00
C VAL A 190 3.33 -16.89 15.32
N PRO A 191 3.97 -16.07 14.46
CA PRO A 191 3.88 -14.61 14.54
C PRO A 191 2.43 -14.13 14.61
N ILE A 192 2.18 -13.14 15.46
CA ILE A 192 0.86 -12.54 15.62
C ILE A 192 0.85 -11.15 14.99
N ASN A 193 -0.02 -10.95 14.01
CA ASN A 193 -0.37 -9.63 13.49
C ASN A 193 -1.52 -9.02 14.29
N THR A 194 -1.56 -7.69 14.35
CA THR A 194 -2.63 -6.92 14.99
C THR A 194 -3.82 -6.70 14.05
N SER A 195 -3.61 -5.93 12.98
CA SER A 195 -4.55 -5.64 11.90
C SER A 195 -3.80 -5.19 10.63
N ASN A 196 -4.56 -4.93 9.56
CA ASN A 196 -4.19 -4.41 8.25
C ASN A 196 -4.96 -3.10 7.92
N LEU A 197 -4.78 -2.58 6.69
CA LEU A 197 -5.31 -1.30 6.17
C LEU A 197 -4.89 -0.08 7.01
N LEU A 198 -3.57 0.16 7.07
CA LEU A 198 -2.94 1.19 7.86
C LEU A 198 -2.58 2.40 6.99
N GLY A 199 -3.31 3.50 7.17
CA GLY A 199 -3.23 4.69 6.32
C GLY A 199 -2.48 5.91 6.89
N GLY A 200 -2.04 5.87 8.14
CA GLY A 200 -1.39 7.02 8.79
C GLY A 200 -0.43 6.66 9.90
N ALA A 201 0.47 7.59 10.25
CA ALA A 201 1.60 7.32 11.16
C ALA A 201 1.16 6.92 12.57
N ALA A 202 0.10 7.54 13.12
CA ALA A 202 -0.43 7.21 14.43
C ALA A 202 -1.03 5.80 14.42
N ASP A 203 -1.72 5.46 13.34
CA ASP A 203 -2.34 4.15 13.16
C ASP A 203 -1.29 3.04 13.02
N VAL A 204 -0.30 3.25 12.14
CA VAL A 204 0.85 2.34 11.99
C VAL A 204 1.57 2.14 13.33
N TYR A 205 1.81 3.22 14.07
CA TYR A 205 2.44 3.14 15.39
C TYR A 205 1.58 2.39 16.41
N GLY A 206 0.25 2.60 16.42
CA GLY A 206 -0.69 1.89 17.27
C GLY A 206 -0.69 0.37 17.06
N HIS A 207 -0.26 -0.08 15.89
CA HIS A 207 -0.15 -1.51 15.51
C HIS A 207 1.26 -2.08 15.70
N SER A 208 2.23 -1.27 16.10
CA SER A 208 3.64 -1.63 16.21
C SER A 208 3.98 -2.63 17.33
N ASP A 209 3.01 -3.21 18.03
CA ASP A 209 3.23 -4.33 18.95
C ASP A 209 3.12 -5.71 18.27
N ALA A 210 2.73 -5.75 16.99
CA ALA A 210 2.68 -6.96 16.17
C ALA A 210 4.05 -7.64 16.03
N ASP A 211 4.09 -8.97 15.87
CA ASP A 211 5.32 -9.67 15.48
C ASP A 211 5.64 -9.48 13.99
N VAL A 212 4.61 -9.32 13.16
CA VAL A 212 4.66 -9.05 11.72
C VAL A 212 3.68 -7.94 11.38
N MET A 213 4.13 -6.96 10.58
CA MET A 213 3.26 -5.88 10.08
C MET A 213 2.50 -6.35 8.85
N GLU A 214 1.24 -5.95 8.73
CA GLU A 214 0.39 -6.25 7.58
C GLU A 214 -0.24 -4.96 7.05
N ASN A 215 -0.53 -4.90 5.75
CA ASN A 215 -1.29 -3.81 5.16
C ASN A 215 -2.15 -4.27 3.97
N ASN A 216 -3.09 -3.42 3.59
CA ASN A 216 -3.95 -3.59 2.44
C ASN A 216 -3.70 -2.51 1.39
N SER A 217 -3.85 -2.85 0.12
CA SER A 217 -3.80 -1.83 -0.94
C SER A 217 -4.51 -2.25 -2.21
N TYR A 218 -5.38 -1.37 -2.70
CA TYR A 218 -6.23 -1.64 -3.84
C TYR A 218 -6.16 -0.53 -4.86
N PHE A 219 -6.28 -0.89 -6.14
CA PHE A 219 -6.38 0.06 -7.24
C PHE A 219 -7.65 -0.19 -8.05
N ASN A 220 -8.28 0.88 -8.54
CA ASN A 220 -9.61 0.84 -9.17
C ASN A 220 -10.68 0.10 -8.31
N HIS A 221 -10.61 0.23 -6.98
CA HIS A 221 -11.59 -0.41 -6.09
C HIS A 221 -13.01 0.14 -6.32
N PRO A 222 -14.03 -0.71 -6.54
CA PRO A 222 -15.39 -0.25 -6.71
C PRO A 222 -16.05 0.15 -5.39
N LEU A 223 -17.01 1.08 -5.43
CA LEU A 223 -17.89 1.37 -4.29
C LEU A 223 -18.74 0.15 -3.94
N LEU A 224 -18.92 -0.06 -2.65
CA LEU A 224 -19.86 -1.04 -2.10
C LEU A 224 -21.17 -0.37 -1.69
N PRO A 225 -22.33 -1.07 -1.75
CA PRO A 225 -22.51 -2.44 -2.26
C PRO A 225 -22.59 -2.52 -3.80
N VAL A 226 -22.14 -3.66 -4.35
CA VAL A 226 -22.22 -3.97 -5.79
C VAL A 226 -23.62 -4.42 -6.20
N GLN A 227 -24.01 -4.13 -7.45
CA GLN A 227 -25.30 -4.53 -8.02
C GLN A 227 -25.12 -5.50 -9.19
N GLY A 228 -25.25 -6.80 -8.95
CA GLY A 228 -25.00 -7.82 -9.97
C GLY A 228 -23.56 -7.74 -10.48
N THR A 229 -23.38 -7.66 -11.80
CA THR A 229 -22.06 -7.48 -12.45
C THR A 229 -21.76 -6.01 -12.79
N THR A 230 -22.47 -5.06 -12.18
CA THR A 230 -22.23 -3.62 -12.34
C THR A 230 -21.49 -3.05 -11.14
N PHE A 231 -20.32 -2.46 -11.41
CA PHE A 231 -19.37 -1.91 -10.44
C PHE A 231 -19.25 -0.40 -10.61
N MET A 232 -19.37 0.36 -9.52
CA MET A 232 -19.21 1.82 -9.52
C MET A 232 -17.79 2.17 -9.12
N VAL A 233 -16.98 2.72 -10.01
CA VAL A 233 -15.56 3.05 -9.75
C VAL A 233 -15.28 4.52 -10.06
N ALA A 234 -14.39 5.15 -9.30
CA ALA A 234 -14.04 6.56 -9.45
C ALA A 234 -13.14 6.80 -10.68
N GLY A 235 -13.68 6.62 -11.89
CA GLY A 235 -12.95 6.73 -13.15
C GLY A 235 -11.85 5.67 -13.27
N PRO A 236 -12.11 4.50 -13.88
CA PRO A 236 -11.12 3.42 -13.93
C PRO A 236 -9.89 3.89 -14.72
N MET A 237 -8.72 3.81 -14.11
CA MET A 237 -7.46 4.30 -14.69
C MET A 237 -6.56 3.16 -15.14
N GLU A 238 -5.80 3.40 -16.21
CA GLU A 238 -4.70 2.53 -16.61
C GLU A 238 -3.56 2.61 -15.58
N TYR A 239 -3.25 1.49 -14.93
CA TYR A 239 -2.26 1.45 -13.86
C TYR A 239 -0.86 1.90 -14.32
N VAL A 240 -0.38 1.44 -15.47
CA VAL A 240 0.97 1.76 -15.97
C VAL A 240 1.15 3.23 -16.38
N SER A 241 0.06 3.93 -16.63
CA SER A 241 0.07 5.37 -16.95
C SER A 241 -0.11 6.26 -15.72
N THR A 242 -0.34 5.64 -14.56
CA THR A 242 -0.61 6.35 -13.32
C THR A 242 0.70 6.75 -12.65
N ASN A 243 1.03 8.04 -12.72
CA ASN A 243 2.23 8.58 -12.08
C ASN A 243 2.01 8.72 -10.56
N PRO A 244 2.72 7.95 -9.70
CA PRO A 244 2.52 8.01 -8.26
C PRO A 244 2.85 9.38 -7.67
N LEU A 245 3.71 10.18 -8.33
CA LEU A 245 4.07 11.53 -7.88
C LEU A 245 2.93 12.54 -8.04
N THR A 246 1.88 12.21 -8.82
CA THR A 246 0.80 13.16 -9.13
C THR A 246 -0.60 12.62 -8.92
N ILE A 247 -0.75 11.34 -8.56
CA ILE A 247 -2.07 10.70 -8.37
C ILE A 247 -2.79 11.21 -7.11
N GLN A 248 -2.05 11.64 -6.09
CA GLN A 248 -2.60 12.11 -4.81
C GLN A 248 -3.13 13.57 -4.86
N LYS A 249 -3.54 14.06 -6.03
CA LYS A 249 -4.16 15.40 -6.17
C LYS A 249 -5.64 15.36 -5.79
N GLY A 250 -6.10 16.37 -5.06
CA GLY A 250 -7.53 16.54 -4.78
C GLY A 250 -8.08 15.65 -3.66
N ALA A 251 -8.51 14.42 -3.98
CA ALA A 251 -9.31 13.49 -3.14
C ALA A 251 -8.65 13.01 -1.83
N GLY A 252 -7.55 13.64 -1.42
CA GLY A 252 -6.72 13.27 -0.28
C GLY A 252 -5.69 12.20 -0.63
N ALA A 253 -4.79 11.94 0.33
CA ALA A 253 -3.68 11.00 0.21
C ALA A 253 -4.07 9.52 -0.04
N ILE A 254 -5.37 9.18 0.02
CA ILE A 254 -5.89 7.80 -0.04
C ILE A 254 -5.93 7.25 -1.47
N ALA A 255 -6.08 8.11 -2.49
CA ALA A 255 -5.94 7.70 -3.90
C ALA A 255 -4.47 7.59 -4.28
N THR A 256 -3.93 6.37 -4.29
CA THR A 256 -2.52 6.13 -4.60
C THR A 256 -2.30 4.75 -5.26
N THR A 257 -1.07 4.47 -5.66
CA THR A 257 -0.67 3.19 -6.25
C THR A 257 -0.41 2.13 -5.17
N ILE A 258 -0.40 0.86 -5.59
CA ILE A 258 -0.29 -0.27 -4.66
C ILE A 258 1.00 -0.24 -3.82
N PRO A 259 2.20 -0.07 -4.43
CA PRO A 259 3.44 0.06 -3.66
C PRO A 259 3.46 1.27 -2.71
N SER A 260 2.86 2.40 -3.12
CA SER A 260 2.85 3.63 -2.32
C SER A 260 2.03 3.49 -1.05
N MET A 261 0.86 2.84 -1.12
CA MET A 261 0.05 2.55 0.08
C MET A 261 0.67 1.43 0.90
N GLY A 262 1.10 0.33 0.28
CA GLY A 262 1.72 -0.79 1.00
C GLY A 262 2.91 -0.35 1.86
N ALA A 263 3.74 0.56 1.34
CA ALA A 263 4.94 1.03 2.00
C ALA A 263 4.72 1.83 3.30
N THR A 264 3.51 2.34 3.56
CA THR A 264 3.21 3.12 4.78
C THR A 264 3.38 2.31 6.06
N ALA A 265 3.21 0.99 6.00
CA ALA A 265 3.21 0.10 7.16
C ALA A 265 4.55 -0.62 7.40
N ILE A 266 5.57 -0.38 6.56
CA ILE A 266 6.86 -1.06 6.69
C ILE A 266 7.66 -0.42 7.83
N ILE A 267 7.81 -1.14 8.95
CA ILE A 267 8.57 -0.67 10.12
C ILE A 267 9.96 -1.31 10.13
N LYS A 268 11.00 -0.52 10.39
CA LYS A 268 12.37 -1.01 10.51
C LYS A 268 12.46 -2.14 11.55
N GLY A 269 13.04 -3.27 11.16
CA GLY A 269 13.26 -4.42 12.03
C GLY A 269 12.04 -5.32 12.25
N LYS A 270 10.93 -5.09 11.55
CA LYS A 270 9.77 -5.98 11.54
C LYS A 270 9.58 -6.63 10.19
N PRO A 271 9.20 -7.92 10.15
CA PRO A 271 8.67 -8.53 8.94
C PRO A 271 7.42 -7.79 8.46
N PHE A 272 7.20 -7.76 7.15
CA PHE A 272 6.08 -7.10 6.51
C PHE A 272 5.42 -7.98 5.46
N MET A 273 4.09 -8.05 5.48
CA MET A 273 3.30 -8.68 4.42
C MET A 273 2.25 -7.72 3.87
N LEU A 274 2.07 -7.69 2.56
CA LEU A 274 0.88 -7.08 1.94
C LEU A 274 -0.20 -8.16 1.91
N SER A 275 -1.05 -8.17 2.94
CA SER A 275 -1.99 -9.26 3.24
C SER A 275 -3.25 -9.24 2.39
N GLU A 276 -3.61 -8.08 1.84
CA GLU A 276 -4.69 -7.98 0.86
C GLU A 276 -4.36 -6.90 -0.17
N TRP A 277 -4.24 -7.29 -1.42
CA TRP A 277 -4.04 -6.33 -2.50
C TRP A 277 -4.62 -6.81 -3.81
N ASN A 278 -5.07 -5.88 -4.64
CA ASN A 278 -5.56 -6.18 -5.99
C ASN A 278 -5.67 -4.95 -6.90
N GLU A 279 -5.71 -5.20 -8.20
CA GLU A 279 -6.21 -4.31 -9.24
C GLU A 279 -7.44 -5.03 -9.85
N TYR A 280 -8.62 -4.41 -9.80
CA TYR A 280 -9.89 -5.11 -10.04
C TYR A 280 -10.31 -5.27 -11.51
N GLY A 281 -9.42 -5.08 -12.48
CA GLY A 281 -9.70 -5.33 -13.90
C GLY A 281 -10.81 -4.47 -14.49
N LEU A 282 -11.15 -3.34 -13.86
CA LEU A 282 -12.16 -2.39 -14.35
C LEU A 282 -11.61 -1.50 -15.47
N HIS A 283 -10.30 -1.55 -15.71
CA HIS A 283 -9.62 -1.01 -16.89
C HIS A 283 -9.05 -2.17 -17.73
N PRO A 284 -9.26 -2.23 -19.07
CA PRO A 284 -8.89 -3.40 -19.88
C PRO A 284 -7.40 -3.79 -19.88
N PHE A 285 -6.51 -2.82 -19.63
CA PHE A 285 -5.08 -3.09 -19.47
C PHE A 285 -4.63 -2.84 -18.02
N HIS A 286 -4.48 -3.90 -17.23
CA HIS A 286 -4.12 -3.83 -15.81
C HIS A 286 -3.03 -4.79 -15.34
N SER A 287 -2.57 -5.69 -16.22
CA SER A 287 -1.50 -6.67 -15.99
C SER A 287 -0.21 -6.14 -15.34
N THR A 288 0.12 -4.86 -15.57
CA THR A 288 1.28 -4.20 -14.97
C THR A 288 1.26 -4.18 -13.44
N ALA A 289 0.08 -3.98 -12.84
CA ALA A 289 -0.06 -3.73 -11.41
C ALA A 289 0.55 -4.87 -10.58
N PHE A 290 0.35 -6.11 -11.03
CA PHE A 290 0.77 -7.30 -10.30
C PHE A 290 2.28 -7.50 -10.33
N VAL A 291 2.89 -7.48 -11.51
CA VAL A 291 4.35 -7.66 -11.64
C VAL A 291 5.12 -6.49 -11.04
N GLN A 292 4.64 -5.25 -11.20
CA GLN A 292 5.28 -4.10 -10.56
C GLN A 292 5.24 -4.23 -9.04
N THR A 293 4.11 -4.63 -8.45
CA THR A 293 4.00 -4.82 -6.99
C THR A 293 4.96 -5.90 -6.50
N VAL A 294 5.05 -7.03 -7.19
CA VAL A 294 6.00 -8.10 -6.87
C VAL A 294 7.45 -7.62 -6.95
N ALA A 295 7.80 -6.85 -7.97
CA ALA A 295 9.15 -6.32 -8.14
C ALA A 295 9.49 -5.29 -7.03
N CYS A 296 8.57 -4.38 -6.71
CA CYS A 296 8.72 -3.44 -5.59
C CYS A 296 8.86 -4.18 -4.26
N ALA A 297 8.11 -5.26 -4.05
CA ALA A 297 8.18 -6.08 -2.84
C ALA A 297 9.56 -6.74 -2.68
N CYS A 298 10.14 -7.27 -3.77
CA CYS A 298 11.50 -7.80 -3.76
C CYS A 298 12.54 -6.72 -3.48
N LEU A 299 12.46 -5.57 -4.18
CA LEU A 299 13.37 -4.44 -3.98
C LEU A 299 13.38 -3.96 -2.52
N ASN A 300 12.22 -3.96 -1.88
CA ASN A 300 12.04 -3.51 -0.51
C ASN A 300 12.11 -4.63 0.53
N ASP A 301 12.45 -5.87 0.18
CA ASP A 301 12.56 -7.00 1.11
C ASP A 301 11.28 -7.19 1.95
N TRP A 302 10.14 -7.36 1.26
CA TRP A 302 8.86 -7.72 1.87
C TRP A 302 8.76 -9.24 2.04
N ASP A 303 8.16 -9.70 3.13
CA ASP A 303 8.13 -11.11 3.53
C ASP A 303 6.92 -11.88 2.97
N GLY A 304 5.88 -11.19 2.49
CA GLY A 304 4.68 -11.86 1.96
C GLY A 304 3.79 -10.97 1.09
N LEU A 305 3.17 -11.60 0.10
CA LEU A 305 2.15 -11.01 -0.77
C LEU A 305 0.96 -11.96 -0.84
N ILE A 306 -0.22 -11.50 -0.43
CA ILE A 306 -1.46 -12.25 -0.49
C ILE A 306 -2.45 -11.45 -1.33
N LEU A 307 -2.72 -11.94 -2.55
CA LEU A 307 -3.64 -11.29 -3.48
C LEU A 307 -5.09 -11.50 -3.00
N TYR A 308 -5.85 -10.41 -2.91
CA TYR A 308 -7.26 -10.44 -2.51
C TYR A 308 -8.19 -10.35 -3.73
N ASN A 309 -8.97 -11.37 -4.05
CA ASN A 309 -8.97 -12.70 -3.48
C ASN A 309 -9.01 -13.75 -4.60
N TYR A 310 -8.85 -15.02 -4.24
CA TYR A 310 -8.95 -16.08 -5.23
C TYR A 310 -10.39 -16.20 -5.76
N GLN A 311 -11.38 -16.24 -4.86
CA GLN A 311 -12.79 -16.41 -5.18
C GLN A 311 -13.68 -15.92 -4.02
N THR A 312 -14.83 -15.32 -4.34
CA THR A 312 -15.84 -14.82 -3.38
C THR A 312 -16.99 -15.78 -3.10
N SER A 313 -17.13 -16.87 -3.87
CA SER A 313 -18.11 -17.93 -3.64
C SER A 313 -17.61 -19.00 -2.67
N GLU A 314 -18.51 -19.53 -1.84
CA GLU A 314 -18.24 -20.70 -0.98
C GLU A 314 -18.21 -22.02 -1.76
N LYS A 315 -18.66 -22.03 -3.03
CA LYS A 315 -18.64 -23.21 -3.90
C LYS A 315 -17.56 -23.06 -4.95
N TRP A 316 -16.66 -24.03 -4.99
CA TRP A 316 -15.56 -24.06 -5.94
C TRP A 316 -16.00 -24.22 -7.41
N ASP A 317 -17.24 -24.65 -7.68
CA ASP A 317 -17.74 -25.05 -9.00
C ASP A 317 -18.95 -24.24 -9.52
N ASP A 318 -19.35 -23.16 -8.85
CA ASP A 318 -20.55 -22.39 -9.23
C ASP A 318 -20.28 -21.12 -10.05
N GLN A 319 -19.02 -20.89 -10.42
CA GLN A 319 -18.61 -19.77 -11.26
C GLN A 319 -18.18 -20.26 -12.66
N PRO A 320 -18.54 -19.56 -13.74
CA PRO A 320 -18.09 -19.90 -15.09
C PRO A 320 -16.59 -19.62 -15.24
N ALA A 321 -15.84 -20.54 -15.85
CA ALA A 321 -14.42 -20.34 -16.11
C ALA A 321 -14.15 -19.22 -17.13
N ASP A 322 -15.16 -18.83 -17.93
CA ASP A 322 -15.08 -17.85 -19.00
C ASP A 322 -15.90 -16.58 -18.73
N GLU A 323 -16.32 -16.31 -17.48
CA GLU A 323 -17.07 -15.10 -17.11
C GLU A 323 -16.61 -14.51 -15.76
N ILE A 324 -16.46 -13.18 -15.69
CA ILE A 324 -16.25 -12.46 -14.43
C ILE A 324 -17.62 -12.07 -13.85
N LEU A 325 -18.10 -12.82 -12.84
CA LEU A 325 -19.32 -12.46 -12.10
C LEU A 325 -19.05 -11.51 -10.93
N SER A 326 -17.81 -11.50 -10.43
CA SER A 326 -17.33 -10.64 -9.36
C SER A 326 -15.92 -10.21 -9.70
N VAL A 327 -15.66 -8.90 -9.80
CA VAL A 327 -14.31 -8.40 -10.07
C VAL A 327 -13.33 -8.65 -8.93
N PHE A 328 -13.82 -9.01 -7.75
CA PHE A 328 -12.98 -9.38 -6.61
C PHE A 328 -12.28 -10.74 -6.80
N ASP A 329 -12.78 -11.58 -7.70
CA ASP A 329 -12.29 -12.94 -7.95
C ASP A 329 -11.11 -12.91 -8.94
N ALA A 330 -9.92 -13.29 -8.49
CA ALA A 330 -8.71 -13.30 -9.32
C ALA A 330 -8.51 -14.62 -10.10
N TYR A 331 -9.22 -15.71 -9.77
CA TYR A 331 -8.92 -17.04 -10.32
C TYR A 331 -9.06 -17.14 -11.84
N ASN A 332 -9.97 -16.37 -12.44
CA ASN A 332 -10.21 -16.35 -13.88
C ASN A 332 -9.89 -15.01 -14.54
N ASP A 333 -9.34 -14.03 -13.82
CA ASP A 333 -8.82 -12.81 -14.43
C ASP A 333 -7.56 -13.16 -15.26
N PRO A 334 -7.58 -13.01 -16.61
CA PRO A 334 -6.45 -13.38 -17.44
C PRO A 334 -5.20 -12.56 -17.13
N ALA A 335 -5.34 -11.30 -16.71
CA ALA A 335 -4.20 -10.45 -16.35
C ALA A 335 -3.44 -10.99 -15.13
N VAL A 336 -4.10 -11.77 -14.28
CA VAL A 336 -3.49 -12.34 -13.07
C VAL A 336 -3.09 -13.79 -13.30
N ALA A 337 -4.06 -14.63 -13.69
CA ALA A 337 -3.88 -16.07 -13.82
C ALA A 337 -2.74 -16.42 -14.79
N CYS A 338 -2.62 -15.67 -15.90
CA CYS A 338 -1.60 -15.95 -16.93
C CYS A 338 -0.19 -15.49 -16.53
N GLN A 339 -0.06 -14.65 -15.50
CA GLN A 339 1.22 -14.18 -14.98
C GLN A 339 1.61 -14.87 -13.66
N TRP A 340 0.74 -15.70 -13.08
CA TRP A 340 0.91 -16.24 -11.73
C TRP A 340 2.23 -17.00 -11.55
N GLY A 341 2.58 -17.87 -12.51
CA GLY A 341 3.85 -18.62 -12.47
C GLY A 341 5.08 -17.72 -12.56
N PHE A 342 5.00 -16.64 -13.34
CA PHE A 342 6.07 -15.63 -13.44
C PHE A 342 6.22 -14.88 -12.12
N MET A 343 5.12 -14.33 -11.60
CA MET A 343 5.10 -13.59 -10.33
C MET A 343 5.61 -14.42 -9.15
N ALA A 344 5.12 -15.65 -9.01
CA ALA A 344 5.56 -16.56 -7.96
C ALA A 344 7.06 -16.89 -8.11
N SER A 345 7.56 -17.08 -9.33
CA SER A 345 8.98 -17.31 -9.57
C SER A 345 9.83 -16.10 -9.18
N VAL A 346 9.41 -14.89 -9.57
CA VAL A 346 10.13 -13.66 -9.24
C VAL A 346 10.22 -13.47 -7.74
N PHE A 347 9.10 -13.58 -7.02
CA PHE A 347 9.05 -13.34 -5.58
C PHE A 347 9.75 -14.45 -4.78
N LEU A 348 9.35 -15.71 -4.96
CA LEU A 348 9.82 -16.81 -4.11
C LEU A 348 11.29 -17.18 -4.34
N LYS A 349 11.85 -16.89 -5.52
CA LYS A 349 13.26 -17.12 -5.83
C LYS A 349 14.12 -15.86 -5.69
N GLY A 350 13.53 -14.70 -5.40
CA GLY A 350 14.24 -13.43 -5.30
C GLY A 350 14.95 -13.03 -6.60
N LEU A 351 14.23 -13.07 -7.74
CA LEU A 351 14.81 -12.79 -9.06
C LEU A 351 15.06 -11.29 -9.32
N VAL A 352 14.56 -10.43 -8.43
CA VAL A 352 14.87 -9.00 -8.34
C VAL A 352 15.68 -8.79 -7.07
N ALA A 353 16.78 -8.05 -7.18
CA ALA A 353 17.68 -7.77 -6.09
C ALA A 353 17.04 -6.85 -5.04
N VAL A 354 17.22 -7.20 -3.78
CA VAL A 354 16.95 -6.32 -2.64
C VAL A 354 17.84 -5.08 -2.76
N SER A 355 17.28 -3.90 -2.46
CA SER A 355 18.03 -2.66 -2.46
C SER A 355 19.15 -2.67 -1.40
N ASP A 356 20.37 -2.34 -1.82
CA ASP A 356 21.50 -2.10 -0.91
C ASP A 356 21.49 -0.69 -0.31
N LYS A 357 20.57 0.18 -0.76
CA LYS A 357 20.41 1.57 -0.29
C LYS A 357 19.20 1.70 0.60
N LYS A 358 19.45 2.04 1.86
CA LYS A 358 18.39 2.15 2.88
C LYS A 358 18.05 3.61 3.14
N VAL A 359 16.75 3.92 3.16
CA VAL A 359 16.22 5.23 3.52
C VAL A 359 15.25 5.08 4.69
N ASP A 360 15.60 5.66 5.84
CA ASP A 360 14.74 5.65 7.02
C ASP A 360 13.87 6.92 7.03
N VAL A 361 12.55 6.76 7.06
CA VAL A 361 11.58 7.83 7.33
C VAL A 361 11.31 7.89 8.83
N VAL A 362 11.65 9.01 9.45
CA VAL A 362 11.79 9.14 10.90
C VAL A 362 10.61 9.93 11.48
N TYR A 363 9.87 9.31 12.39
CA TYR A 363 8.74 9.88 13.10
C TYR A 363 9.09 10.08 14.57
N THR A 364 8.88 11.29 15.08
CA THR A 364 8.87 11.56 16.52
C THR A 364 7.52 11.22 17.14
N GLN A 365 7.45 11.12 18.47
CA GLN A 365 6.17 10.95 19.17
C GLN A 365 5.21 12.13 18.93
N ASP A 366 5.73 13.33 18.76
CA ASP A 366 4.88 14.49 18.44
C ASP A 366 4.35 14.43 17.00
N ASP A 367 5.11 13.88 16.04
CA ASP A 367 4.58 13.66 14.68
C ASP A 367 3.34 12.75 14.68
N LEU A 368 3.21 11.82 15.64
CA LEU A 368 2.02 10.96 15.75
C LEU A 368 0.73 11.72 16.11
N LYS A 369 0.84 12.98 16.51
CA LYS A 369 -0.29 13.83 16.94
C LYS A 369 -0.90 14.63 15.79
N THR A 370 -0.44 14.46 14.56
CA THR A 370 -1.02 15.10 13.37
C THR A 370 -0.68 14.29 12.12
N LEU A 371 -1.51 14.37 11.07
CA LEU A 371 -1.24 13.73 9.78
C LEU A 371 -1.49 14.72 8.64
N PRO A 372 -0.47 15.45 8.16
CA PRO A 372 -0.63 16.45 7.10
C PRO A 372 -1.31 15.88 5.85
N ASN A 373 -2.10 16.68 5.15
CA ASN A 373 -2.85 16.26 3.95
C ASN A 373 -1.97 15.60 2.87
N TRP A 374 -0.72 16.05 2.76
CA TRP A 374 0.23 15.64 1.72
C TRP A 374 1.37 14.77 2.28
N HIS A 375 1.09 13.99 3.32
CA HIS A 375 2.08 13.12 3.97
C HIS A 375 2.61 11.99 3.07
N GLY A 376 1.89 11.63 1.99
CA GLY A 376 2.27 10.56 1.07
C GLY A 376 3.48 10.87 0.16
N MET A 377 3.97 12.12 0.16
CA MET A 377 5.09 12.59 -0.66
C MET A 377 6.31 11.64 -0.67
N LEU A 378 6.64 11.00 0.46
CA LEU A 378 7.78 10.11 0.54
C LEU A 378 7.51 8.72 -0.08
N THR A 379 6.32 8.16 0.13
CA THR A 379 5.98 6.82 -0.35
C THR A 379 5.68 6.76 -1.84
N THR A 380 5.48 7.91 -2.51
CA THR A 380 5.25 7.97 -3.96
C THR A 380 6.51 7.78 -4.80
N MET A 381 7.70 7.84 -4.20
CA MET A 381 8.98 7.65 -4.89
C MET A 381 9.85 6.57 -4.23
N LEU A 382 10.10 6.68 -2.92
CA LEU A 382 11.11 5.86 -2.23
C LEU A 382 10.96 4.35 -2.41
N PRO A 383 9.76 3.72 -2.32
CA PRO A 383 9.62 2.27 -2.51
C PRO A 383 9.85 1.82 -3.95
N TYR A 384 9.82 2.74 -4.93
CA TYR A 384 10.14 2.41 -6.33
C TYR A 384 11.65 2.41 -6.60
N ILE A 385 12.43 3.14 -5.80
CA ILE A 385 13.84 3.38 -6.08
C ILE A 385 14.82 2.80 -5.05
N THR A 386 14.41 2.62 -3.79
CA THR A 386 15.28 2.29 -2.64
C THR A 386 14.60 1.31 -1.68
N GLY A 387 15.33 0.83 -0.67
CA GLY A 387 14.76 0.10 0.48
C GLY A 387 14.28 1.07 1.56
N MET A 388 13.02 1.50 1.48
CA MET A 388 12.42 2.42 2.46
C MET A 388 11.99 1.70 3.75
N ARG A 389 12.18 2.32 4.91
CA ARG A 389 11.63 1.86 6.21
C ARG A 389 11.12 3.03 7.06
N ASN A 390 10.03 2.83 7.78
CA ASN A 390 9.57 3.76 8.81
C ASN A 390 10.26 3.47 10.15
N VAL A 391 10.69 4.53 10.84
CA VAL A 391 11.36 4.48 12.15
C VAL A 391 10.62 5.40 13.11
N PHE A 392 10.09 4.84 14.19
CA PHE A 392 9.46 5.60 15.26
C PHE A 392 10.42 5.78 16.42
N LEU A 393 10.62 7.03 16.88
CA LEU A 393 11.54 7.35 17.95
C LEU A 393 10.80 7.31 19.30
N ASP A 394 10.98 6.25 20.08
CA ASP A 394 10.36 6.09 21.41
C ASP A 394 11.18 6.72 22.55
N GLY A 395 12.49 6.90 22.36
CA GLY A 395 13.45 7.33 23.39
C GLY A 395 13.84 8.81 23.36
N GLY A 396 13.18 9.64 22.54
CA GLY A 396 13.50 11.04 22.31
C GLY A 396 13.32 11.46 20.86
N GLU A 397 13.90 12.59 20.46
CA GLU A 397 13.77 13.16 19.11
C GLU A 397 14.96 12.86 18.19
N ARG A 398 16.02 12.25 18.74
CA ARG A 398 17.27 12.02 18.00
C ARG A 398 17.27 10.68 17.29
N TYR A 399 17.53 10.72 15.99
CA TYR A 399 17.81 9.54 15.18
C TYR A 399 19.25 9.05 15.37
N THR A 400 19.43 7.75 15.60
CA THR A 400 20.73 7.10 15.80
C THR A 400 20.93 5.87 14.89
N GLY A 401 20.10 5.75 13.86
CA GLY A 401 20.20 4.65 12.90
C GLY A 401 21.31 4.82 11.88
N ASP A 402 21.48 3.81 11.04
CA ASP A 402 22.61 3.58 10.15
C ASP A 402 22.25 3.62 8.65
N ALA A 403 21.03 4.05 8.30
CA ALA A 403 20.58 4.17 6.92
C ALA A 403 21.45 5.14 6.11
N ASP A 404 21.46 4.99 4.79
CA ASP A 404 22.22 5.86 3.88
C ASP A 404 21.69 7.29 3.89
N ALA A 405 20.38 7.44 4.03
CA ALA A 405 19.72 8.69 4.38
C ALA A 405 18.65 8.49 5.45
N ALA A 406 18.47 9.50 6.29
CA ALA A 406 17.31 9.66 7.14
C ALA A 406 16.51 10.89 6.69
N ILE A 407 15.21 10.75 6.58
CA ILE A 407 14.28 11.82 6.22
C ILE A 407 13.28 11.95 7.37
N ASN A 408 13.13 13.13 7.96
CA ASN A 408 12.09 13.28 8.97
C ASN A 408 10.71 13.31 8.30
N ALA A 409 9.69 12.69 8.93
CA ALA A 409 8.31 12.81 8.49
C ALA A 409 7.89 14.29 8.39
N GLY A 410 8.41 15.09 9.33
CA GLY A 410 8.33 16.55 9.30
C GLY A 410 6.93 17.06 9.53
N PHE A 411 6.07 16.31 10.20
CA PHE A 411 4.72 16.77 10.50
C PHE A 411 4.79 17.94 11.51
N LEU A 412 5.73 17.84 12.44
CA LEU A 412 6.14 18.90 13.35
C LEU A 412 7.66 19.11 13.32
N ASN A 413 8.12 20.21 13.89
CA ASN A 413 9.51 20.67 13.83
C ASN A 413 10.41 20.03 14.91
N GLY A 414 10.24 18.73 15.21
CA GLY A 414 10.84 18.06 16.38
C GLY A 414 12.10 17.21 16.12
N ALA A 415 12.18 16.47 15.01
CA ALA A 415 13.24 15.48 14.78
C ALA A 415 14.67 16.07 14.69
N ASP A 416 15.65 15.38 15.29
CA ASP A 416 17.09 15.64 15.20
C ASP A 416 17.78 14.51 14.42
N LEU A 417 18.22 14.79 13.19
CA LEU A 417 18.94 13.84 12.32
C LEU A 417 20.45 14.14 12.27
N SER A 418 21.00 14.86 13.26
CA SER A 418 22.40 15.31 13.23
C SER A 418 23.41 14.17 13.19
N GLU A 419 23.04 12.99 13.69
CA GLU A 419 23.84 11.76 13.67
C GLU A 419 23.62 10.89 12.42
N ALA A 420 22.62 11.19 11.57
CA ALA A 420 22.41 10.48 10.32
C ALA A 420 23.61 10.62 9.38
N LYS A 421 23.85 9.62 8.51
CA LYS A 421 24.87 9.71 7.45
C LYS A 421 24.57 10.88 6.52
N LYS A 422 23.34 10.94 6.01
CA LYS A 422 22.74 12.06 5.29
C LYS A 422 21.36 12.35 5.87
N GLY A 423 20.99 13.62 5.96
CA GLY A 423 19.73 14.04 6.58
C GLY A 423 18.91 14.96 5.68
N VAL A 424 17.63 14.65 5.52
CA VAL A 424 16.66 15.53 4.85
C VAL A 424 15.75 16.13 5.92
N TYR A 425 15.66 17.46 5.95
CA TYR A 425 14.96 18.22 6.98
C TYR A 425 13.89 19.10 6.37
N TYR A 426 12.67 18.99 6.88
CA TYR A 426 11.60 19.93 6.64
C TYR A 426 10.56 19.89 7.78
N ALA A 427 9.61 20.82 7.80
CA ALA A 427 8.48 20.74 8.70
C ALA A 427 7.21 21.37 8.09
N TRP A 428 6.06 20.73 8.26
CA TRP A 428 4.73 21.26 7.91
C TRP A 428 4.21 22.28 8.93
N SER A 429 4.80 22.30 10.13
CA SER A 429 4.52 23.25 11.20
C SER A 429 5.84 23.80 11.74
N PRO A 430 5.94 25.11 12.06
CA PRO A 430 7.12 25.66 12.70
C PRO A 430 7.26 25.26 14.18
N TYR A 431 6.26 24.61 14.74
CA TYR A 431 6.20 24.19 16.14
C TYR A 431 6.67 22.74 16.31
N ARG A 432 7.31 22.47 17.45
CA ARG A 432 7.72 21.12 17.85
C ARG A 432 6.54 20.25 18.30
N ASP A 433 5.45 20.88 18.71
CA ASP A 433 4.27 20.24 19.28
C ASP A 433 2.99 20.61 18.51
N ALA A 434 2.01 19.70 18.54
CA ALA A 434 0.71 19.91 17.90
C ALA A 434 -0.13 21.01 18.57
N THR A 435 0.19 21.38 19.83
CA THR A 435 -0.50 22.46 20.55
C THR A 435 0.07 23.86 20.29
N ARG A 436 1.06 23.97 19.38
CA ARG A 436 1.70 25.23 18.95
C ARG A 436 2.33 26.05 20.10
N ARG A 437 2.89 25.39 21.11
CA ARG A 437 3.52 26.09 22.25
C ARG A 437 5.00 26.33 22.08
N TYR A 438 5.68 25.47 21.34
CA TYR A 438 7.14 25.45 21.26
C TYR A 438 7.60 25.68 19.83
N PRO A 439 7.58 26.93 19.33
CA PRO A 439 8.13 27.26 18.02
C PRO A 439 9.65 27.09 18.03
N ASP A 440 10.21 26.50 16.98
CA ASP A 440 11.67 26.38 16.81
C ASP A 440 12.14 27.01 15.50
N LYS A 441 12.54 28.28 15.59
CA LYS A 441 13.05 29.02 14.43
C LYS A 441 14.49 28.65 14.05
N ASN A 442 15.19 27.90 14.91
CA ASN A 442 16.62 27.67 14.75
C ASN A 442 16.92 26.29 14.15
N ARG A 443 16.05 25.29 14.31
CA ARG A 443 16.32 23.90 13.85
C ARG A 443 16.70 23.84 12.38
N LEU A 444 15.85 24.33 11.49
CA LEU A 444 16.08 24.29 10.04
C LEU A 444 17.29 25.17 9.65
N THR A 445 17.40 26.37 10.21
CA THR A 445 18.56 27.25 9.98
C THR A 445 19.88 26.60 10.41
N PHE A 446 19.89 25.89 11.53
CA PHE A 446 21.05 25.16 12.01
C PHE A 446 21.39 23.97 11.11
N ALA A 447 20.39 23.22 10.64
CA ALA A 447 20.58 22.14 9.67
C ALA A 447 21.12 22.64 8.31
N ALA A 448 20.79 23.88 7.95
CA ALA A 448 21.24 24.54 6.72
C ALA A 448 22.62 25.23 6.84
N ARG A 449 23.23 25.35 8.02
CA ARG A 449 24.43 26.18 8.24
C ARG A 449 25.64 25.86 7.33
N ASP A 450 25.77 24.60 6.90
CA ASP A 450 26.89 24.07 6.10
C ASP A 450 26.43 23.71 4.67
N THR A 451 25.39 24.38 4.16
CA THR A 451 24.75 24.09 2.87
C THR A 451 24.83 25.30 1.92
N LYS A 452 24.40 25.11 0.67
CA LYS A 452 24.18 26.19 -0.30
C LYS A 452 22.71 26.22 -0.69
N GLU A 453 22.13 27.41 -0.76
CA GLU A 453 20.81 27.61 -1.33
C GLU A 453 20.87 27.32 -2.83
N ILE A 454 20.14 26.29 -3.28
CA ILE A 454 20.09 25.85 -4.69
C ILE A 454 18.87 26.42 -5.42
N GLN A 455 17.81 26.71 -4.67
CA GLN A 455 16.66 27.50 -5.06
C GLN A 455 16.07 28.15 -3.82
N GLN A 456 15.15 29.10 -3.98
CA GLN A 456 14.59 29.86 -2.88
C GLN A 456 14.06 28.93 -1.76
N GLY A 457 14.65 29.01 -0.57
CA GLY A 457 14.25 28.23 0.59
C GLY A 457 14.61 26.74 0.56
N VAL A 458 15.47 26.32 -0.38
CA VAL A 458 15.97 24.94 -0.46
C VAL A 458 17.49 24.94 -0.43
N HIS A 459 18.04 24.27 0.57
CA HIS A 459 19.46 24.29 0.85
C HIS A 459 20.05 22.89 0.79
N LEU A 460 21.10 22.71 0.00
CA LEU A 460 21.76 21.44 -0.22
C LEU A 460 23.26 21.53 0.11
N GLY A 461 23.73 20.62 0.97
CA GLY A 461 25.15 20.49 1.34
C GLY A 461 25.66 19.06 1.17
N GLU A 462 26.85 18.80 1.70
CA GLU A 462 27.47 17.47 1.65
C GLU A 462 26.80 16.45 2.57
N LYS A 463 26.05 16.90 3.57
CA LYS A 463 25.39 16.05 4.57
C LYS A 463 23.88 16.26 4.66
N THR A 464 23.39 17.47 4.37
CA THR A 464 22.00 17.84 4.63
C THR A 464 21.31 18.44 3.42
N LEU A 465 20.04 18.11 3.28
CA LEU A 465 19.07 18.79 2.42
C LEU A 465 18.02 19.41 3.35
N VAL A 466 17.72 20.70 3.19
CA VAL A 466 16.81 21.43 4.06
C VAL A 466 15.81 22.21 3.22
N PHE A 467 14.53 22.08 3.56
CA PHE A 467 13.45 22.89 3.00
C PHE A 467 12.93 23.82 4.09
N ASP A 468 12.90 25.12 3.83
CA ASP A 468 12.39 26.13 4.77
C ASP A 468 10.86 26.10 4.85
N GLU A 469 10.18 25.88 3.72
CA GLU A 469 8.71 25.90 3.56
C GLU A 469 8.29 24.75 2.63
N ILE A 470 8.08 23.55 3.19
CA ILE A 470 7.80 22.33 2.40
C ILE A 470 6.46 22.41 1.65
N GLU A 471 5.49 23.12 2.19
CA GLU A 471 4.17 23.31 1.61
C GLU A 471 4.22 23.99 0.23
N LYS A 472 5.24 24.83 -0.02
CA LYS A 472 5.43 25.47 -1.33
C LYS A 472 5.99 24.51 -2.38
N ILE A 473 6.71 23.48 -1.94
CA ILE A 473 7.36 22.48 -2.79
C ILE A 473 6.41 21.30 -3.06
N ALA A 474 5.70 20.85 -2.03
CA ALA A 474 4.74 19.75 -2.13
C ALA A 474 3.41 20.17 -2.78
N GLY A 475 3.09 21.47 -2.71
CA GLY A 475 1.92 22.06 -3.35
C GLY A 475 0.61 21.40 -2.93
N ASP A 476 -0.20 21.02 -3.91
CA ASP A 476 -1.51 20.37 -3.78
C ASP A 476 -1.48 18.87 -4.16
N GLY A 477 -0.34 18.20 -3.92
CA GLY A 477 -0.15 16.78 -4.23
C GLY A 477 0.56 16.51 -5.56
N ASP A 478 1.32 17.49 -6.09
CA ASP A 478 2.27 17.29 -7.20
C ASP A 478 3.69 17.20 -6.65
N TYR A 479 4.18 16.00 -6.40
CA TYR A 479 5.46 15.78 -5.74
C TYR A 479 6.67 15.79 -6.68
N ARG A 480 6.49 16.14 -7.97
CA ARG A 480 7.60 16.10 -8.95
C ARG A 480 8.74 17.03 -8.60
N GLU A 481 8.45 18.22 -8.07
CA GLU A 481 9.48 19.16 -7.63
C GLU A 481 10.27 18.60 -6.44
N PHE A 482 9.56 18.15 -5.40
CA PHE A 482 10.18 17.50 -4.24
C PHE A 482 11.05 16.30 -4.66
N ALA A 483 10.51 15.41 -5.48
CA ALA A 483 11.17 14.22 -5.97
C ALA A 483 12.47 14.57 -6.73
N GLY A 484 12.43 15.58 -7.61
CA GLY A 484 13.61 16.04 -8.35
C GLY A 484 14.70 16.61 -7.45
N ILE A 485 14.33 17.38 -6.42
CA ILE A 485 15.29 17.93 -5.45
C ILE A 485 15.89 16.83 -4.57
N LEU A 486 15.06 15.88 -4.12
CA LEU A 486 15.50 14.74 -3.33
C LEU A 486 16.46 13.84 -4.12
N ASP A 487 16.13 13.57 -5.39
CA ASP A 487 17.00 12.83 -6.32
C ASP A 487 18.33 13.55 -6.55
N GLN A 488 18.32 14.87 -6.75
CA GLN A 488 19.54 15.68 -6.85
C GLN A 488 20.44 15.53 -5.61
N ALA A 489 19.84 15.52 -4.41
CA ALA A 489 20.57 15.30 -3.18
C ALA A 489 21.14 13.88 -3.09
N PHE A 490 20.34 12.86 -3.45
CA PHE A 490 20.77 11.47 -3.44
C PHE A 490 21.92 11.20 -4.42
N LYS A 491 21.89 11.79 -5.62
CA LYS A 491 22.99 11.74 -6.60
C LYS A 491 24.25 12.43 -6.08
N LYS A 492 24.11 13.65 -5.53
CA LYS A 492 25.21 14.37 -4.89
C LYS A 492 25.88 13.57 -3.77
N TRP A 493 25.09 12.79 -3.03
CA TRP A 493 25.55 11.98 -1.91
C TRP A 493 26.00 10.57 -2.30
N GLU A 494 25.97 10.23 -3.58
CA GLU A 494 26.31 8.90 -4.11
C GLU A 494 25.45 7.76 -3.50
N ILE A 495 24.24 8.10 -3.03
CA ILE A 495 23.24 7.11 -2.60
C ILE A 495 22.62 6.46 -3.84
N VAL A 496 22.26 7.29 -4.82
CA VAL A 496 21.68 6.89 -6.10
C VAL A 496 22.66 7.27 -7.21
N PRO A 497 22.96 6.38 -8.18
CA PRO A 497 23.83 6.73 -9.31
C PRO A 497 23.13 7.68 -10.30
N GLU A 498 23.90 8.37 -11.14
CA GLU A 498 23.38 9.39 -12.10
C GLU A 498 22.32 8.85 -13.06
N ASP A 499 22.41 7.57 -13.43
CA ASP A 499 21.50 6.85 -14.32
C ASP A 499 20.43 6.03 -13.58
N ALA A 500 20.20 6.30 -12.29
CA ALA A 500 19.07 5.78 -11.53
C ALA A 500 18.35 6.90 -10.74
N GLY A 501 17.32 6.54 -9.96
CA GLY A 501 16.47 7.48 -9.25
C GLY A 501 15.43 8.08 -10.18
N LEU A 502 15.29 9.40 -10.21
CA LEU A 502 14.45 10.11 -11.15
C LEU A 502 15.27 10.55 -12.38
N VAL A 503 14.99 9.96 -13.55
CA VAL A 503 15.72 10.24 -14.80
C VAL A 503 14.73 10.45 -15.93
N ASP A 504 14.66 11.67 -16.47
CA ASP A 504 13.76 12.04 -17.57
C ASP A 504 12.29 11.65 -17.32
N GLY A 505 11.80 11.84 -16.09
CA GLY A 505 10.43 11.47 -15.67
C GLY A 505 10.25 10.01 -15.24
N LYS A 506 11.29 9.17 -15.38
CA LYS A 506 11.27 7.74 -15.03
C LYS A 506 11.77 7.52 -13.61
N MET A 507 11.14 6.60 -12.90
CA MET A 507 11.68 6.04 -11.66
C MET A 507 12.49 4.78 -11.98
N ILE A 508 13.79 4.84 -11.73
CA ILE A 508 14.74 3.75 -11.95
C ILE A 508 15.28 3.31 -10.60
N SER A 509 15.08 2.04 -10.26
CA SER A 509 15.63 1.44 -9.03
C SER A 509 17.14 1.62 -8.91
N VAL A 510 17.68 1.70 -7.69
CA VAL A 510 19.15 1.75 -7.49
C VAL A 510 19.88 0.51 -8.00
N THR A 511 19.18 -0.63 -8.10
CA THR A 511 19.68 -1.85 -8.74
C THR A 511 19.64 -1.78 -10.27
N LYS A 512 18.90 -0.80 -10.81
CA LYS A 512 18.62 -0.58 -12.25
C LYS A 512 17.82 -1.68 -12.92
N GLU A 513 17.37 -2.66 -12.15
CA GLU A 513 16.59 -3.79 -12.66
C GLU A 513 15.17 -3.36 -13.02
N MET A 514 14.59 -2.42 -12.25
CA MET A 514 13.25 -1.89 -12.46
C MET A 514 13.30 -0.48 -13.04
N ILE A 515 12.50 -0.24 -14.09
CA ILE A 515 12.29 1.07 -14.71
C ILE A 515 10.79 1.29 -14.87
N PHE A 516 10.27 2.34 -14.25
CA PHE A 516 8.88 2.77 -14.37
C PHE A 516 8.81 4.16 -15.02
N ASP A 517 8.13 4.24 -16.17
CA ASP A 517 8.00 5.41 -17.02
C ASP A 517 6.50 5.69 -17.26
N PRO A 518 5.81 6.29 -16.28
CA PRO A 518 4.37 6.50 -16.36
C PRO A 518 3.98 7.48 -17.48
N ASP A 519 4.83 8.47 -17.79
CA ASP A 519 4.57 9.47 -18.83
C ASP A 519 4.52 8.86 -20.24
N ASN A 520 5.19 7.72 -20.45
CA ASN A 520 5.13 6.93 -21.69
C ASN A 520 4.34 5.63 -21.52
N SER A 521 3.64 5.43 -20.40
CA SER A 521 2.85 4.24 -20.11
C SER A 521 3.69 2.96 -20.16
N ARG A 522 4.85 2.91 -19.51
CA ARG A 522 5.77 1.77 -19.58
C ARG A 522 6.31 1.34 -18.23
N PHE A 523 6.43 0.04 -18.05
CA PHE A 523 7.17 -0.58 -16.97
C PHE A 523 8.06 -1.69 -17.53
N SER A 524 9.28 -1.81 -17.02
CA SER A 524 10.17 -2.91 -17.39
C SER A 524 10.96 -3.41 -16.18
N LEU A 525 11.18 -4.72 -16.20
CA LEU A 525 12.07 -5.43 -15.29
C LEU A 525 13.12 -6.17 -16.13
N ASN A 526 14.40 -5.95 -15.87
CA ASN A 526 15.49 -6.63 -16.55
C ASN A 526 16.54 -7.05 -15.53
N THR A 527 16.61 -8.35 -15.27
CA THR A 527 17.58 -8.95 -14.35
C THR A 527 18.40 -10.01 -15.08
N ASP A 528 19.39 -10.59 -14.41
CA ASP A 528 20.12 -11.75 -14.91
C ASP A 528 19.22 -12.99 -15.11
N TYR A 529 18.07 -13.02 -14.43
CA TYR A 529 17.23 -14.21 -14.24
C TYR A 529 15.86 -14.11 -14.93
N CYS A 530 15.33 -12.91 -15.12
CA CYS A 530 14.04 -12.69 -15.77
C CYS A 530 13.98 -11.36 -16.50
N SER A 531 13.10 -11.27 -17.50
CA SER A 531 12.76 -10.01 -18.17
C SER A 531 11.25 -9.85 -18.25
N PHE A 532 10.79 -8.61 -18.10
CA PHE A 532 9.41 -8.22 -18.25
C PHE A 532 9.32 -6.84 -18.89
N PHE A 533 8.38 -6.66 -19.80
CA PHE A 533 7.94 -5.38 -20.31
C PHE A 533 6.42 -5.30 -20.17
N SER A 534 5.89 -4.15 -19.79
CA SER A 534 4.46 -3.89 -19.82
C SER A 534 4.14 -2.46 -20.22
N GLY A 535 3.11 -2.31 -21.07
CA GLY A 535 2.52 -1.03 -21.42
C GLY A 535 2.62 -0.71 -22.92
N SER A 536 2.80 0.57 -23.24
CA SER A 536 2.84 1.08 -24.62
C SER A 536 4.16 0.70 -25.31
N PRO A 537 4.15 -0.18 -26.32
CA PRO A 537 5.36 -0.72 -26.91
C PRO A 537 6.20 0.36 -27.61
N GLU A 538 7.52 0.22 -27.52
CA GLU A 538 8.43 0.85 -28.48
C GLU A 538 8.49 0.02 -29.77
N LYS A 539 9.06 0.58 -30.84
CA LYS A 539 9.18 -0.13 -32.13
C LYS A 539 9.86 -1.50 -31.98
N ASN A 540 10.80 -1.65 -31.05
CA ASN A 540 11.46 -2.91 -30.76
C ASN A 540 11.75 -3.02 -29.25
N ILE A 541 11.05 -3.93 -28.57
CA ILE A 541 11.24 -4.23 -27.16
C ILE A 541 12.34 -5.28 -27.04
N ARG A 542 13.47 -4.92 -26.43
CA ARG A 542 14.52 -5.88 -26.12
C ARG A 542 14.22 -6.55 -24.78
N LEU A 543 13.99 -7.86 -24.79
CA LEU A 543 13.74 -8.66 -23.58
C LEU A 543 15.04 -9.28 -23.06
N THR A 544 15.87 -9.80 -23.95
CA THR A 544 17.18 -10.34 -23.60
C THR A 544 18.23 -9.96 -24.65
N GLU A 545 19.47 -10.38 -24.46
CA GLU A 545 20.49 -10.30 -25.50
C GLU A 545 20.11 -11.06 -26.78
N LYS A 546 19.31 -12.13 -26.64
CA LYS A 546 18.92 -13.05 -27.70
C LYS A 546 17.52 -12.77 -28.25
N ILE A 547 16.61 -12.22 -27.44
CA ILE A 547 15.18 -12.13 -27.74
C ILE A 547 14.75 -10.66 -27.76
N SER A 548 14.10 -10.25 -28.85
CA SER A 548 13.41 -8.97 -28.94
C SER A 548 12.06 -9.12 -29.63
N VAL A 549 11.14 -8.19 -29.41
CA VAL A 549 9.77 -8.26 -29.93
C VAL A 549 9.39 -6.92 -30.55
N GLU A 550 8.91 -6.95 -31.79
CA GLU A 550 8.19 -5.84 -32.41
C GLU A 550 6.69 -6.09 -32.22
N VAL A 551 5.97 -5.12 -31.68
CA VAL A 551 4.57 -5.29 -31.24
C VAL A 551 3.67 -4.29 -31.96
N ASN A 552 2.54 -4.77 -32.46
CA ASN A 552 1.51 -3.98 -33.11
C ASN A 552 0.33 -3.67 -32.18
N ASN A 553 0.16 -4.42 -31.08
CA ASN A 553 -0.84 -4.13 -30.04
C ASN A 553 -0.65 -2.70 -29.47
N SER A 554 -1.74 -2.06 -29.04
CA SER A 554 -1.72 -0.76 -28.35
C SER A 554 -1.00 -0.83 -26.99
N ARG A 555 -1.17 -1.97 -26.31
CA ARG A 555 -0.61 -2.32 -25.02
C ARG A 555 -0.23 -3.79 -25.01
N ILE A 556 0.84 -4.12 -24.29
CA ILE A 556 1.24 -5.52 -24.11
C ILE A 556 2.03 -5.69 -22.81
N SER A 557 1.83 -6.83 -22.16
CA SER A 557 2.71 -7.40 -21.15
C SER A 557 3.46 -8.59 -21.74
N VAL A 558 4.79 -8.56 -21.71
CA VAL A 558 5.65 -9.66 -22.17
C VAL A 558 6.59 -10.08 -21.06
N SER A 559 6.57 -11.35 -20.68
CA SER A 559 7.46 -11.94 -19.67
C SER A 559 8.39 -12.99 -20.29
N VAL A 560 9.58 -13.16 -19.73
CA VAL A 560 10.56 -14.18 -20.14
C VAL A 560 11.21 -14.80 -18.91
N LEU A 561 11.18 -16.13 -18.84
CA LEU A 561 11.95 -16.94 -17.88
C LEU A 561 12.78 -18.01 -18.58
N PRO A 562 14.00 -18.29 -18.12
CA PRO A 562 14.79 -19.42 -18.58
C PRO A 562 14.26 -20.73 -17.96
N MET A 563 14.37 -21.83 -18.71
CA MET A 563 13.88 -23.16 -18.29
C MET A 563 15.01 -24.17 -18.04
N ASP A 564 16.07 -24.10 -18.83
CA ASP A 564 17.19 -25.05 -18.80
C ASP A 564 18.35 -24.60 -17.89
N THR A 565 18.35 -23.32 -17.48
CA THR A 565 19.36 -22.72 -16.59
C THR A 565 18.72 -21.63 -15.73
N ASP A 566 19.45 -21.13 -14.73
CA ASP A 566 18.95 -20.02 -13.89
C ASP A 566 19.04 -18.66 -14.59
N LYS A 567 19.98 -18.48 -15.53
CA LYS A 567 20.29 -17.17 -16.12
C LYS A 567 19.83 -17.05 -17.58
N LEU A 568 19.22 -15.92 -17.92
CA LEU A 568 18.76 -15.62 -19.29
C LEU A 568 19.88 -15.66 -20.33
N ALA A 569 21.10 -15.24 -19.94
CA ALA A 569 22.24 -15.20 -20.84
C ALA A 569 22.68 -16.59 -21.31
N ASP A 570 22.56 -17.61 -20.44
CA ASP A 570 23.03 -18.97 -20.69
C ASP A 570 21.94 -19.87 -21.28
N ALA A 571 20.67 -19.54 -21.01
CA ALA A 571 19.51 -20.33 -21.41
C ALA A 571 19.37 -20.53 -22.92
N LYS A 572 18.88 -21.71 -23.29
CA LYS A 572 18.42 -22.07 -24.63
C LYS A 572 16.93 -22.35 -24.69
N GLU A 573 16.31 -22.62 -23.55
CA GLU A 573 14.87 -22.84 -23.44
C GLU A 573 14.25 -21.74 -22.60
N PHE A 574 13.16 -21.16 -23.10
CA PHE A 574 12.47 -20.04 -22.47
C PHE A 574 10.97 -20.27 -22.45
N ILE A 575 10.32 -19.90 -21.35
CA ILE A 575 8.89 -19.68 -21.30
C ILE A 575 8.63 -18.18 -21.41
N LEU A 576 7.71 -17.83 -22.31
CA LEU A 576 7.24 -16.47 -22.50
C LEU A 576 5.73 -16.40 -22.29
N THR A 577 5.27 -15.30 -21.72
CA THR A 577 3.86 -14.90 -21.80
C THR A 577 3.81 -13.57 -22.52
N ALA A 578 2.91 -13.41 -23.50
CA ALA A 578 2.67 -12.13 -24.17
C ALA A 578 1.16 -11.90 -24.32
N MET A 579 0.61 -10.91 -23.63
CA MET A 579 -0.82 -10.60 -23.65
C MET A 579 -1.07 -9.09 -23.66
N GLY A 580 -2.05 -8.66 -24.46
CA GLY A 580 -2.52 -7.28 -24.56
C GLY A 580 -3.57 -6.96 -23.52
N GLU A 581 -4.65 -6.32 -23.95
CA GLU A 581 -5.84 -6.06 -23.12
C GLU A 581 -6.54 -7.37 -22.76
N THR A 582 -7.22 -7.36 -21.61
CA THR A 582 -7.94 -8.50 -21.06
C THR A 582 -9.26 -8.01 -20.46
N GLY A 583 -10.25 -8.90 -20.35
CA GLY A 583 -11.51 -8.55 -19.71
C GLY A 583 -12.65 -9.37 -20.28
N MET A 584 -13.84 -8.79 -20.32
CA MET A 584 -15.04 -9.41 -20.90
C MET A 584 -15.46 -8.68 -22.17
N ASP A 585 -15.70 -9.42 -23.27
CA ASP A 585 -15.85 -8.88 -24.64
C ASP A 585 -17.11 -8.03 -24.89
N GLU A 586 -18.06 -8.02 -23.96
CA GLU A 586 -19.27 -7.17 -24.01
C GLU A 586 -19.33 -6.16 -22.85
N THR A 587 -18.19 -5.85 -22.21
CA THR A 587 -18.12 -4.88 -21.10
C THR A 587 -18.66 -3.51 -21.52
N GLU A 588 -19.58 -2.96 -20.71
CA GLU A 588 -20.16 -1.64 -20.94
C GLU A 588 -19.70 -0.64 -19.86
N MET A 589 -19.26 0.55 -20.28
CA MET A 589 -18.95 1.67 -19.39
C MET A 589 -19.95 2.81 -19.60
N GLN A 590 -20.56 3.29 -18.52
CA GLN A 590 -21.54 4.38 -18.54
C GLN A 590 -21.24 5.38 -17.43
N THR A 591 -21.70 6.63 -17.56
CA THR A 591 -21.66 7.59 -16.46
C THR A 591 -22.46 7.04 -15.27
N GLY A 592 -21.83 6.99 -14.11
CA GLY A 592 -22.38 6.48 -12.86
C GLY A 592 -22.97 7.60 -12.00
N ILE A 593 -22.86 7.42 -10.68
CA ILE A 593 -23.32 8.40 -9.69
C ILE A 593 -22.28 9.51 -9.50
N GLU A 594 -22.73 10.68 -9.02
CA GLU A 594 -21.84 11.70 -8.47
C GLU A 594 -21.85 11.58 -6.94
N LEU A 595 -20.68 11.39 -6.33
CA LEU A 595 -20.54 11.26 -4.88
C LEU A 595 -19.27 12.01 -4.43
N MET A 596 -19.37 12.79 -3.36
CA MET A 596 -18.26 13.60 -2.81
C MET A 596 -17.60 14.54 -3.85
N GLY A 597 -18.34 14.97 -4.88
CA GLY A 597 -17.83 15.82 -5.96
C GLY A 597 -17.02 15.08 -7.04
N TYR A 598 -17.05 13.74 -7.04
CA TYR A 598 -16.45 12.89 -8.07
C TYR A 598 -17.53 12.20 -8.90
N GLU A 599 -17.37 12.21 -10.22
CA GLU A 599 -18.17 11.40 -11.13
C GLU A 599 -17.63 9.98 -11.15
N PHE A 600 -18.48 9.01 -10.79
CA PHE A 600 -18.15 7.59 -10.88
C PHE A 600 -18.51 7.06 -12.27
N THR A 601 -17.84 5.99 -12.69
CA THR A 601 -18.16 5.21 -13.88
C THR A 601 -18.85 3.92 -13.44
N ALA A 602 -19.98 3.60 -14.06
CA ALA A 602 -20.63 2.31 -13.94
C ALA A 602 -20.05 1.36 -14.99
N VAL A 603 -19.28 0.35 -14.55
CA VAL A 603 -18.71 -0.69 -15.41
C VAL A 603 -19.53 -1.95 -15.25
N THR A 604 -20.16 -2.44 -16.33
CA THR A 604 -20.95 -3.67 -16.31
C THR A 604 -20.25 -4.76 -17.09
N MET A 605 -19.80 -5.80 -16.37
CA MET A 605 -19.12 -6.96 -16.96
C MET A 605 -20.15 -7.88 -17.63
N LYS A 606 -19.97 -8.15 -18.93
CA LYS A 606 -20.86 -8.96 -19.79
C LYS A 606 -20.04 -9.66 -20.87
N GLY A 607 -20.57 -10.76 -21.40
CA GLY A 607 -19.95 -11.49 -22.50
C GLY A 607 -19.06 -12.62 -22.01
N LYS A 608 -17.93 -12.86 -22.68
CA LYS A 608 -16.94 -13.89 -22.36
C LYS A 608 -15.55 -13.30 -22.16
N LEU A 609 -14.76 -14.00 -21.35
CA LEU A 609 -13.37 -13.65 -21.09
C LEU A 609 -12.55 -13.66 -22.39
N PHE A 610 -11.72 -12.62 -22.55
CA PHE A 610 -10.74 -12.54 -23.61
C PHE A 610 -9.37 -12.12 -23.07
N ALA A 611 -8.33 -12.49 -23.81
CA ALA A 611 -6.98 -11.97 -23.65
C ALA A 611 -6.41 -11.74 -25.05
N ASP A 612 -6.02 -10.50 -25.34
CA ASP A 612 -5.45 -10.15 -26.63
C ASP A 612 -4.11 -10.84 -26.83
N THR A 613 -3.99 -11.56 -27.94
CA THR A 613 -2.76 -12.24 -28.32
C THR A 613 -1.73 -11.25 -28.89
N LEU A 614 -0.45 -11.61 -28.80
CA LEU A 614 0.62 -10.85 -29.42
C LEU A 614 0.43 -10.78 -30.94
N GLU A 615 0.30 -9.55 -31.46
CA GLU A 615 0.40 -9.22 -32.87
C GLU A 615 1.75 -8.57 -33.13
N GLY A 616 2.58 -9.16 -34.00
CA GLY A 616 3.89 -8.63 -34.28
C GLY A 616 4.93 -9.68 -34.64
N THR A 617 6.18 -9.47 -34.22
CA THR A 617 7.29 -10.36 -34.55
C THR A 617 8.20 -10.60 -33.36
N ILE A 618 8.36 -11.86 -32.97
CA ILE A 618 9.42 -12.28 -32.05
C ILE A 618 10.69 -12.53 -32.88
N SER A 619 11.76 -11.82 -32.54
CA SER A 619 13.08 -11.95 -33.16
C SER A 619 14.07 -12.63 -32.21
N VAL A 620 14.68 -13.72 -32.67
CA VAL A 620 15.60 -14.52 -31.85
C VAL A 620 16.95 -14.61 -32.54
N LYS A 621 18.01 -14.11 -31.91
CA LYS A 621 19.39 -14.22 -32.42
C LYS A 621 19.89 -15.65 -32.27
N ALA A 622 19.72 -16.44 -33.33
CA ALA A 622 20.09 -17.85 -33.39
C ALA A 622 20.22 -18.34 -34.84
N GLU A 623 20.93 -19.44 -35.05
CA GLU A 623 20.92 -20.13 -36.33
C GLU A 623 19.62 -20.91 -36.57
N LYS A 624 19.05 -21.48 -35.51
CA LYS A 624 17.79 -22.22 -35.53
C LYS A 624 17.06 -22.01 -34.21
N ALA A 625 15.75 -21.78 -34.28
CA ALA A 625 14.87 -21.70 -33.13
C ALA A 625 13.49 -22.26 -33.50
N SER A 626 12.74 -22.74 -32.51
CA SER A 626 11.35 -23.18 -32.64
C SER A 626 10.50 -22.50 -31.59
N LEU A 627 9.27 -22.12 -31.95
CA LEU A 627 8.31 -21.50 -31.05
C LEU A 627 7.06 -22.36 -30.98
N GLU A 628 6.77 -22.90 -29.80
CA GLU A 628 5.52 -23.59 -29.50
C GLU A 628 4.56 -22.57 -28.89
N ILE A 629 3.35 -22.47 -29.45
CA ILE A 629 2.26 -21.66 -28.89
C ILE A 629 1.41 -22.59 -28.02
N LEU A 630 1.19 -22.20 -26.78
CA LEU A 630 0.58 -23.03 -25.75
C LEU A 630 -0.81 -22.52 -25.36
N SER A 631 -1.67 -23.45 -24.94
CA SER A 631 -2.92 -23.14 -24.25
C SER A 631 -2.63 -22.69 -22.80
N PRO A 632 -3.61 -22.11 -22.09
CA PRO A 632 -3.44 -21.73 -20.68
C PRO A 632 -3.06 -22.88 -19.73
N VAL A 633 -3.30 -24.13 -20.14
CA VAL A 633 -2.93 -25.34 -19.37
C VAL A 633 -1.62 -25.98 -19.86
N GLY A 634 -0.90 -25.33 -20.77
CA GLY A 634 0.40 -25.77 -21.27
C GLY A 634 0.35 -26.79 -22.42
N GLU A 635 -0.81 -27.02 -23.03
CA GLU A 635 -0.90 -27.90 -24.22
C GLU A 635 -0.43 -27.16 -25.48
N VAL A 636 0.37 -27.82 -26.31
CA VAL A 636 0.83 -27.25 -27.58
C VAL A 636 -0.32 -27.11 -28.56
N ILE A 637 -0.67 -25.86 -28.90
CA ILE A 637 -1.66 -25.53 -29.93
C ILE A 637 -1.04 -25.67 -31.32
N THR A 638 0.14 -25.10 -31.51
CA THR A 638 0.88 -25.15 -32.78
C THR A 638 2.38 -24.91 -32.57
N VAL A 639 3.18 -25.29 -33.56
CA VAL A 639 4.63 -25.13 -33.57
C VAL A 639 5.04 -24.35 -34.81
N MET A 640 5.93 -23.39 -34.63
CA MET A 640 6.49 -22.56 -35.70
C MET A 640 8.01 -22.76 -35.79
N ASP A 641 8.53 -22.94 -37.01
CA ASP A 641 9.98 -23.09 -37.27
C ASP A 641 10.70 -21.75 -37.56
N GLY A 642 9.95 -20.64 -37.62
CA GLY A 642 10.44 -19.29 -37.85
C GLY A 642 11.09 -19.06 -39.23
N GLN A 643 11.32 -17.80 -39.60
CA GLN A 643 11.97 -17.41 -40.85
C GLN A 643 13.37 -16.86 -40.57
N LYS A 644 14.39 -17.39 -41.25
CA LYS A 644 15.77 -16.89 -41.10
C LYS A 644 15.92 -15.53 -41.76
N SER A 645 16.44 -14.55 -41.03
CA SER A 645 16.78 -13.23 -41.55
C SER A 645 17.95 -12.63 -40.77
N GLY A 646 19.05 -12.29 -41.47
CA GLY A 646 20.12 -11.47 -40.90
C GLY A 646 20.81 -11.99 -39.63
N GLY A 647 20.92 -13.33 -39.45
CA GLY A 647 21.48 -13.93 -38.23
C GLY A 647 20.48 -14.15 -37.09
N SER A 648 19.19 -13.90 -37.35
CA SER A 648 18.08 -14.15 -36.44
C SER A 648 17.04 -15.07 -37.08
N VAL A 649 16.20 -15.67 -36.24
CA VAL A 649 14.97 -16.37 -36.59
C VAL A 649 13.79 -15.49 -36.19
N LEU A 650 12.88 -15.24 -37.13
CA LEU A 650 11.71 -14.38 -36.95
C LEU A 650 10.44 -15.21 -36.87
N PHE A 651 9.61 -14.97 -35.87
CA PHE A 651 8.28 -15.56 -35.73
C PHE A 651 7.23 -14.47 -35.89
N HIS A 652 6.51 -14.48 -37.02
CA HIS A 652 5.45 -13.53 -37.31
C HIS A 652 4.13 -14.04 -36.73
N LEU A 653 3.54 -13.26 -35.83
CA LEU A 653 2.30 -13.55 -35.13
C LEU A 653 1.24 -12.55 -35.60
N ASP A 654 0.16 -13.06 -36.18
CA ASP A 654 -0.94 -12.28 -36.75
C ASP A 654 -2.17 -12.17 -35.82
N GLY A 655 -2.03 -12.65 -34.57
CA GLY A 655 -3.10 -12.68 -33.58
C GLY A 655 -4.18 -13.76 -33.80
N MET A 656 -4.06 -14.60 -34.83
CA MET A 656 -5.12 -15.58 -35.16
C MET A 656 -5.03 -16.88 -34.37
N VAL A 657 -3.85 -17.19 -33.80
CA VAL A 657 -3.67 -18.38 -32.96
C VAL A 657 -4.01 -18.02 -31.51
N PRO A 658 -4.98 -18.68 -30.87
CA PRO A 658 -5.48 -18.32 -29.55
C PRO A 658 -4.54 -18.79 -28.43
N GLY A 659 -3.32 -18.25 -28.39
CA GLY A 659 -2.33 -18.56 -27.37
C GLY A 659 -1.45 -17.36 -27.02
N ILE A 660 -1.37 -17.09 -25.72
CA ILE A 660 -0.56 -16.03 -25.11
C ILE A 660 0.66 -16.57 -24.37
N MET A 661 0.80 -17.89 -24.28
CA MET A 661 1.93 -18.57 -23.66
C MET A 661 2.78 -19.23 -24.75
N TYR A 662 4.09 -19.15 -24.61
CA TYR A 662 5.01 -19.65 -25.62
C TYR A 662 6.17 -20.41 -24.96
N HIS A 663 6.57 -21.50 -25.58
CA HIS A 663 7.84 -22.16 -25.29
C HIS A 663 8.78 -21.95 -26.48
N LEU A 664 9.89 -21.25 -26.24
CA LEU A 664 10.90 -20.93 -27.23
C LEU A 664 12.16 -21.78 -26.98
N SER A 665 12.61 -22.52 -28.00
CA SER A 665 13.84 -23.31 -27.94
C SER A 665 14.84 -22.84 -28.99
N ILE A 666 16.07 -22.56 -28.55
CA ILE A 666 17.21 -22.21 -29.41
C ILE A 666 18.10 -23.44 -29.60
N ASN A 667 18.25 -23.88 -30.85
CA ASN A 667 18.93 -25.13 -31.21
C ASN A 667 20.38 -24.91 -31.66
#